data_AF-A0A821JGC8-F1
#
_entry.id   AF-A0A821JGC8-F1
#
_cell.length_a   1.000
_cell.length_b   1.000
_cell.length_c   1.000
_cell.angle_alpha   90.00
_cell.angle_beta   90.00
_cell.angle_gamma   90.00
#
_symmetry.space_group_name_H-M   'P 1'
#
loop_
_entity.id
_entity.type
_entity.pdbx_description
1 polymer ?
#
loop_
_entity_poly.entity_id
_entity_poly.type
_entity_poly.pdbx_seq_one_letter_code
_entity_poly.pdbx_strand_id
1 'polypeptide(L)'
;MLHSTLIFIFVFVVFVGGFAQQSQSNVQNSNKDRNDKLVYRHVRQVRSSQSEVQQSDKNAISSVKSSPSEKLSKSETASALLANSIECEADIQKYCVKGGPKLIPNLKVLRCIDDLDQAANLISKDCQHRIYKLKYNMVRDVRFDDEALKLCAKDIKLLTDCNEYTDERGSGRLISCLYDRLPNITDPSCRHYINQLESFLFTDWRLSEHFATACFQDITNLKCGRLDDDNETIPHNQGAVISCLSKKHDKLSTNCLKQIFRLHEMQSDDYHLDRALYSACREDRERFCSQVTSGNGRVYRCLYENKLNTMMSTTCRKEVHRRQKVVVSNALLDLPLIRACESEMREHQCVTNSQDPDKQLSLINLLLCLEDRVKKGNQIKDECRREMLTHRRMLMSDYAVSPEILSKCKIEMTQHCHSLYQKGASGTINQRGGRMIHCLLRAARQESNFSRECLFNIKSLVRAVDPGSDIRADPLLETACRSVIDTLCARIKPGDSNVIMCLLDNIKNARMTEECEDRLMEVAYFMARDWRLTPKLMRTCQKNLLDLCKLSPSWSMSNNMTDVQLGQYLGCLYQHKQQLSDECRTELKRIMSIRTKAIGLMPEIEDNCMRDLAACKKPEIKGEELKCLQKKYKTLESECKSAVQKYTKMTISNPSFDFLLMKTCGPMIRMFCSNVESENENELIRCLVKNKNNQKMDFRCKTNIEHHQIISLKDEAFLSEQFRKHCNDEITSHCSTKRSKASVIQCLANLVLQDVIKKTNQIKENCRNELKIELLQRSESINLDPLLAKACRNDIQKFCSSRLAGNAQIIDCLKAHHSKVSAICYARLKKREKLDIVLPGADYSLTTKCAPLIQKYCANENKQNILLCLRRNINQENTPPTCRTVLYHRLMVLNSDARFHKGLIENCQNDINRYCQNEIIDDDNDADESDDDDDDDNDGDNNNNNNNDNNDQNTDDIQDRDMGGRIIGCLRSKYANTQVELESKCITELVDVIQTSKLNIDIDVKLYQQCRKIINTDCTGVDKEDCLKLLYQKKQLKDEGCKQEVIRIIKEGQADIHVDSALASACQVDILQYCNDVPIGSGKQLKCLIKKSKSVSNSCRSVLLKRQELWRSVSHVDDIDDLAKLIANSHNQIYLYAVIFTILFVIFLAGCLCRPCIRSRHMQKYKRIN
;
A
#
# COMPACT_ATOMS: atom_id res chain seq x y z
N MET A 1 -52.24 -6.34 -32.60
CA MET A 1 -52.77 -5.99 -33.93
C MET A 1 -51.61 -6.19 -34.91
N LEU A 2 -51.53 -7.34 -35.59
CA LEU A 2 -52.03 -7.58 -36.97
C LEU A 2 -51.29 -6.63 -37.94
N HIS A 3 -50.50 -7.04 -38.94
CA HIS A 3 -50.52 -8.22 -39.82
C HIS A 3 -49.15 -8.28 -40.57
N SER A 4 -48.56 -9.48 -40.75
CA SER A 4 -48.30 -10.20 -42.02
C SER A 4 -47.34 -9.53 -43.04
N THR A 5 -46.46 -10.17 -43.82
CA THR A 5 -45.97 -11.54 -44.14
C THR A 5 -44.88 -11.29 -45.21
N LEU A 6 -43.64 -11.78 -45.13
CA LEU A 6 -43.16 -13.06 -45.71
C LEU A 6 -43.58 -13.34 -47.16
N ILE A 7 -42.60 -13.59 -48.05
CA ILE A 7 -42.51 -14.57 -49.19
C ILE A 7 -41.36 -14.11 -50.12
N PHE A 8 -40.37 -14.87 -50.62
CA PHE A 8 -39.93 -16.27 -50.53
C PHE A 8 -38.48 -16.33 -51.07
N ILE A 9 -37.70 -17.27 -50.55
CA ILE A 9 -36.41 -17.79 -51.08
C ILE A 9 -36.72 -18.75 -52.25
N PHE A 10 -35.86 -18.89 -53.28
CA PHE A 10 -35.47 -20.20 -53.89
C PHE A 10 -34.39 -20.05 -55.02
N VAL A 11 -33.16 -20.48 -54.69
CA VAL A 11 -32.22 -21.39 -55.42
C VAL A 11 -31.86 -21.13 -56.91
N PHE A 12 -30.55 -21.05 -57.25
CA PHE A 12 -29.84 -22.02 -58.11
C PHE A 12 -28.32 -21.73 -58.26
N VAL A 13 -27.52 -22.79 -58.10
CA VAL A 13 -26.05 -22.89 -58.30
C VAL A 13 -25.82 -23.67 -59.61
N VAL A 14 -24.64 -23.48 -60.23
CA VAL A 14 -23.90 -24.44 -61.12
C VAL A 14 -23.92 -24.19 -62.65
N PHE A 15 -22.78 -23.63 -63.12
CA PHE A 15 -21.94 -24.00 -64.29
C PHE A 15 -22.29 -23.67 -65.76
N VAL A 16 -21.17 -23.56 -66.51
CA VAL A 16 -20.91 -23.50 -67.97
C VAL A 16 -20.80 -22.06 -68.54
N GLY A 17 -19.69 -21.56 -69.13
CA GLY A 17 -18.39 -22.13 -69.50
C GLY A 17 -17.98 -21.78 -70.96
N GLY A 18 -16.79 -21.15 -71.16
CA GLY A 18 -16.01 -21.05 -72.41
C GLY A 18 -16.25 -19.78 -73.27
N PHE A 19 -15.28 -19.08 -73.91
CA PHE A 19 -13.88 -19.28 -74.36
C PHE A 19 -13.24 -17.85 -74.51
N ALA A 20 -12.04 -17.54 -74.01
CA ALA A 20 -10.68 -17.66 -74.58
C ALA A 20 -10.06 -16.37 -75.20
N GLN A 21 -8.96 -15.93 -74.56
CA GLN A 21 -7.67 -15.38 -75.06
C GLN A 21 -7.51 -14.05 -75.84
N GLN A 22 -6.32 -13.45 -75.59
CA GLN A 22 -5.69 -12.20 -76.07
C GLN A 22 -6.28 -10.89 -75.49
N SER A 23 -5.56 -9.99 -74.82
CA SER A 23 -4.14 -9.62 -74.83
C SER A 23 -3.76 -8.87 -73.53
N GLN A 24 -2.63 -9.26 -72.93
CA GLN A 24 -1.85 -8.45 -71.99
C GLN A 24 -1.28 -7.19 -72.70
N SER A 25 -0.73 -6.27 -71.89
CA SER A 25 0.02 -5.05 -72.24
C SER A 25 -0.82 -3.80 -72.52
N ASN A 26 -1.23 -3.08 -71.45
CA ASN A 26 -1.18 -1.60 -71.38
C ASN A 26 -1.74 -0.96 -70.10
N VAL A 27 -2.26 -1.72 -69.12
CA VAL A 27 -2.93 -1.10 -67.95
C VAL A 27 -2.05 -1.03 -66.68
N GLN A 28 -0.87 -1.66 -66.63
CA GLN A 28 0.00 -1.62 -65.44
C GLN A 28 0.98 -0.42 -65.38
N ASN A 29 1.19 0.34 -66.46
CA ASN A 29 2.09 1.50 -66.43
C ASN A 29 1.42 2.82 -65.96
N SER A 30 0.09 2.92 -65.96
CA SER A 30 -0.61 4.16 -65.58
C SER A 30 -0.82 4.35 -64.06
N ASN A 31 -0.75 3.28 -63.26
CA ASN A 31 -0.97 3.35 -61.80
C ASN A 31 0.32 3.44 -60.98
N LYS A 32 1.49 3.18 -61.59
CA LYS A 32 2.80 3.38 -60.96
C LYS A 32 3.18 4.88 -60.93
N ASP A 33 2.95 5.58 -62.04
CA ASP A 33 3.18 7.04 -62.16
C ASP A 33 2.23 7.92 -61.33
N ARG A 34 1.05 7.40 -60.94
CA ARG A 34 0.10 8.12 -60.08
C ARG A 34 0.47 8.04 -58.59
N ASN A 35 1.09 6.95 -58.15
CA ASN A 35 1.53 6.79 -56.76
C ASN A 35 2.89 7.46 -56.50
N ASP A 36 3.80 7.46 -57.47
CA ASP A 36 5.10 8.16 -57.34
C ASP A 36 4.95 9.70 -57.32
N LYS A 37 3.93 10.25 -57.99
CA LYS A 37 3.59 11.69 -57.94
C LYS A 37 2.90 12.15 -56.65
N LEU A 38 2.34 11.23 -55.85
CA LEU A 38 1.65 11.55 -54.59
C LEU A 38 2.62 11.57 -53.40
N VAL A 39 3.63 10.70 -53.38
CA VAL A 39 4.71 10.70 -52.37
C VAL A 39 5.59 11.95 -52.51
N TYR A 40 5.86 12.41 -53.73
CA TYR A 40 6.57 13.67 -53.98
C TYR A 40 5.76 14.94 -53.63
N ARG A 41 4.43 14.85 -53.49
CA ARG A 41 3.58 16.00 -53.12
C ARG A 41 3.63 16.32 -51.64
N HIS A 42 3.78 15.30 -50.79
CA HIS A 42 3.81 15.50 -49.34
C HIS A 42 5.11 16.13 -48.83
N VAL A 43 6.24 15.76 -49.46
CA VAL A 43 7.55 16.39 -49.23
C VAL A 43 7.61 17.82 -49.83
N ARG A 44 6.73 18.17 -50.78
CA ARG A 44 6.68 19.48 -51.45
C ARG A 44 5.69 20.46 -50.80
N GLN A 45 4.64 20.01 -50.13
CA GLN A 45 3.70 20.90 -49.42
C GLN A 45 4.28 21.52 -48.15
N VAL A 46 5.29 20.91 -47.53
CA VAL A 46 6.12 21.55 -46.49
C VAL A 46 7.11 22.57 -47.08
N ARG A 47 7.27 22.57 -48.41
CA ARG A 47 8.26 23.38 -49.15
C ARG A 47 7.72 24.73 -49.67
N SER A 48 6.41 24.99 -49.56
CA SER A 48 5.78 26.23 -50.08
C SER A 48 5.52 27.32 -49.02
N SER A 49 5.89 27.11 -47.77
CA SER A 49 5.78 28.10 -46.68
C SER A 49 7.13 28.66 -46.20
N GLN A 50 8.22 28.39 -46.94
CA GLN A 50 9.57 28.93 -46.68
C GLN A 50 10.14 29.77 -47.82
N SER A 51 9.36 30.05 -48.86
CA SER A 51 9.74 30.98 -49.94
C SER A 51 9.19 32.38 -49.67
N GLU A 52 9.56 32.99 -48.55
CA GLU A 52 9.30 34.41 -48.29
C GLU A 52 10.26 35.02 -47.24
N VAL A 53 11.52 34.56 -47.19
CA VAL A 53 12.60 35.29 -46.50
C VAL A 53 13.93 35.06 -47.25
N GLN A 54 14.05 35.63 -48.45
CA GLN A 54 15.34 35.88 -49.09
C GLN A 54 15.33 37.29 -49.68
N GLN A 55 15.29 38.28 -48.79
CA GLN A 55 15.53 39.68 -49.16
C GLN A 55 16.10 40.49 -47.99
N SER A 56 17.12 39.95 -47.32
CA SER A 56 18.05 40.75 -46.51
C SER A 56 19.30 39.92 -46.25
N ASP A 57 20.32 40.07 -47.11
CA ASP A 57 21.75 39.96 -46.76
C ASP A 57 22.59 40.37 -47.98
N LYS A 58 22.29 41.57 -48.49
CA LYS A 58 23.32 42.44 -49.04
C LYS A 58 23.79 43.28 -47.87
N ASN A 59 24.93 42.94 -47.26
CA ASN A 59 25.88 43.83 -46.57
C ASN A 59 26.74 43.04 -45.56
N ALA A 60 27.82 42.44 -46.04
CA ALA A 60 29.05 42.21 -45.25
C ALA A 60 30.21 41.81 -46.17
N ILE A 61 30.52 42.64 -47.17
CA ILE A 61 31.81 42.61 -47.87
C ILE A 61 32.41 44.01 -47.77
N SER A 62 33.16 44.26 -46.70
CA SER A 62 34.21 45.27 -46.57
C SER A 62 34.96 44.92 -45.28
N SER A 63 36.23 44.57 -45.24
CA SER A 63 37.35 45.35 -45.73
C SER A 63 38.66 44.57 -45.46
N VAL A 64 39.48 44.30 -46.47
CA VAL A 64 40.93 44.48 -46.43
C VAL A 64 41.38 44.79 -47.86
N LYS A 65 42.06 45.93 -48.02
CA LYS A 65 42.51 46.55 -49.27
C LYS A 65 43.81 45.89 -49.82
N SER A 66 43.85 45.70 -51.16
CA SER A 66 44.93 45.91 -52.17
C SER A 66 46.40 45.95 -51.73
N SER A 67 47.48 45.52 -52.43
CA SER A 67 47.87 45.01 -53.78
C SER A 67 49.45 44.87 -53.73
N PRO A 68 50.27 44.61 -54.78
CA PRO A 68 50.10 44.05 -56.14
C PRO A 68 51.07 42.87 -56.51
N SER A 69 50.81 42.27 -57.68
CA SER A 69 51.64 41.44 -58.57
C SER A 69 53.10 41.08 -58.21
N GLU A 70 53.45 39.78 -58.19
CA GLU A 70 54.62 39.24 -58.92
C GLU A 70 54.66 37.69 -59.00
N LYS A 71 54.86 37.19 -60.23
CA LYS A 71 55.55 35.97 -60.69
C LYS A 71 55.26 34.59 -60.04
N LEU A 72 54.83 33.69 -60.91
CA LEU A 72 54.92 32.23 -60.81
C LEU A 72 56.37 31.79 -60.54
N SER A 73 56.64 31.24 -59.34
CA SER A 73 57.47 30.05 -59.06
C SER A 73 58.13 30.10 -57.67
N LYS A 74 58.13 28.94 -57.00
CA LYS A 74 58.90 28.57 -55.79
C LYS A 74 58.41 29.09 -54.43
N SER A 75 57.64 28.25 -53.73
CA SER A 75 58.01 27.66 -52.43
C SER A 75 56.81 26.89 -51.87
N GLU A 76 56.59 25.65 -52.33
CA GLU A 76 55.91 24.69 -51.47
C GLU A 76 56.94 24.32 -50.40
N THR A 77 56.73 24.79 -49.18
CA THR A 77 57.50 24.33 -48.03
C THR A 77 57.49 22.80 -47.99
N ALA A 78 58.59 22.16 -47.59
CA ALA A 78 58.70 20.70 -47.56
C ALA A 78 57.55 20.02 -46.77
N SER A 79 56.87 20.75 -45.86
CA SER A 79 55.72 20.31 -45.07
C SER A 79 54.35 20.35 -45.80
N ALA A 80 54.26 20.96 -47.00
CA ALA A 80 53.04 21.05 -47.80
C ALA A 80 52.82 19.85 -48.74
N LEU A 81 53.89 19.09 -49.04
CA LEU A 81 53.86 17.89 -49.88
C LEU A 81 53.37 16.68 -49.06
N LEU A 82 52.41 15.92 -49.59
CA LEU A 82 51.88 14.71 -48.97
C LEU A 82 53.01 13.71 -48.63
N ALA A 83 53.96 13.54 -49.55
CA ALA A 83 55.09 12.61 -49.42
C ALA A 83 56.03 12.91 -48.22
N ASN A 84 55.99 14.12 -47.68
CA ASN A 84 56.84 14.59 -46.57
C ASN A 84 56.01 15.02 -45.34
N SER A 85 54.70 14.76 -45.36
CA SER A 85 53.83 15.07 -44.23
C SER A 85 53.91 13.94 -43.20
N ILE A 86 54.01 14.30 -41.91
CA ILE A 86 54.15 13.34 -40.80
C ILE A 86 53.03 12.28 -40.83
N GLU A 87 51.85 12.68 -41.25
CA GLU A 87 50.68 11.82 -41.29
C GLU A 87 50.68 10.81 -42.46
N CYS A 88 51.36 11.11 -43.57
CA CYS A 88 51.32 10.29 -44.80
C CYS A 88 52.68 9.76 -45.27
N GLU A 89 53.80 10.25 -44.75
CA GLU A 89 55.15 9.93 -45.22
C GLU A 89 55.40 8.42 -45.23
N ALA A 90 55.09 7.72 -44.13
CA ALA A 90 55.29 6.27 -44.03
C ALA A 90 54.45 5.47 -45.04
N ASP A 91 53.19 5.86 -45.25
CA ASP A 91 52.27 5.17 -46.17
C ASP A 91 52.68 5.41 -47.63
N ILE A 92 52.97 6.66 -47.99
CA ILE A 92 53.34 7.05 -49.36
C ILE A 92 54.70 6.47 -49.74
N GLN A 93 55.70 6.52 -48.86
CA GLN A 93 57.02 5.92 -49.09
C GLN A 93 56.90 4.41 -49.37
N LYS A 94 56.01 3.73 -48.64
CA LYS A 94 55.80 2.28 -48.75
C LYS A 94 55.09 1.87 -50.04
N TYR A 95 54.02 2.56 -50.42
CA TYR A 95 53.15 2.11 -51.52
C TYR A 95 53.40 2.85 -52.84
N CYS A 96 53.84 4.11 -52.82
CA CYS A 96 53.92 4.96 -54.01
C CYS A 96 55.33 5.35 -54.48
N VAL A 97 56.34 5.27 -53.61
CA VAL A 97 57.67 5.85 -53.89
C VAL A 97 58.79 4.81 -53.92
N LYS A 98 58.49 3.50 -54.07
CA LYS A 98 59.47 2.39 -54.03
C LYS A 98 60.82 2.74 -54.73
N GLY A 99 61.81 3.24 -53.99
CA GLY A 99 63.14 3.63 -54.47
C GLY A 99 63.30 5.00 -55.17
N GLY A 100 62.32 5.90 -55.11
CA GLY A 100 62.31 7.19 -55.83
C GLY A 100 62.64 8.46 -54.99
N PRO A 101 62.71 9.65 -55.63
CA PRO A 101 63.08 10.90 -54.96
C PRO A 101 62.02 11.36 -53.94
N LYS A 102 62.45 11.91 -52.79
CA LYS A 102 61.60 12.37 -51.68
C LYS A 102 60.69 13.59 -51.99
N LEU A 103 60.85 14.24 -53.14
CA LEU A 103 60.09 15.43 -53.54
C LEU A 103 59.18 15.09 -54.73
N ILE A 104 58.01 14.53 -54.44
CA ILE A 104 56.99 14.20 -55.45
C ILE A 104 55.83 15.19 -55.32
N PRO A 105 55.43 15.87 -56.41
CA PRO A 105 54.25 16.74 -56.41
C PRO A 105 52.98 15.99 -56.00
N ASN A 106 52.10 16.67 -55.25
CA ASN A 106 50.87 16.09 -54.72
C ASN A 106 50.01 15.37 -55.78
N LEU A 107 49.90 15.92 -57.00
CA LEU A 107 49.12 15.31 -58.08
C LEU A 107 49.63 13.92 -58.50
N LYS A 108 50.95 13.70 -58.49
CA LYS A 108 51.54 12.39 -58.81
C LYS A 108 51.30 11.38 -57.69
N VAL A 109 51.32 11.85 -56.44
CA VAL A 109 51.00 11.02 -55.27
C VAL A 109 49.53 10.59 -55.30
N LEU A 110 48.60 11.52 -55.58
CA LEU A 110 47.17 11.23 -55.66
C LEU A 110 46.88 10.21 -56.76
N ARG A 111 47.45 10.38 -57.95
CA ARG A 111 47.30 9.40 -59.04
C ARG A 111 47.83 8.02 -58.66
N CYS A 112 48.98 7.93 -58.00
CA CYS A 112 49.47 6.65 -57.51
C CYS A 112 48.50 5.99 -56.53
N ILE A 113 47.94 6.77 -55.59
CA ILE A 113 46.98 6.26 -54.60
C ILE A 113 45.72 5.74 -55.27
N ASP A 114 45.24 6.44 -56.31
CA ASP A 114 44.08 6.01 -57.09
C ASP A 114 44.33 4.71 -57.87
N ASP A 115 45.58 4.44 -58.25
CA ASP A 115 46.00 3.21 -58.91
C ASP A 115 46.23 2.02 -57.92
N LEU A 116 46.11 2.24 -56.60
CA LEU A 116 46.26 1.18 -55.59
C LEU A 116 44.93 0.45 -55.35
N ASP A 117 44.91 -0.86 -55.52
CA ASP A 117 43.78 -1.69 -55.09
C ASP A 117 43.56 -1.62 -53.57
N GLN A 118 42.33 -1.30 -53.16
CA GLN A 118 41.93 -1.21 -51.74
C GLN A 118 42.73 -0.16 -50.96
N ALA A 119 42.95 1.01 -51.56
CA ALA A 119 43.69 2.12 -50.95
C ALA A 119 43.13 2.51 -49.58
N ALA A 120 41.80 2.43 -49.40
CA ALA A 120 41.10 2.70 -48.14
C ALA A 120 41.47 1.74 -46.99
N ASN A 121 41.97 0.53 -47.27
CA ASN A 121 42.43 -0.42 -46.26
C ASN A 121 43.95 -0.35 -46.02
N LEU A 122 44.71 0.02 -47.04
CA LEU A 122 46.18 0.04 -46.99
C LEU A 122 46.76 1.31 -46.37
N ILE A 123 46.09 2.46 -46.56
CA ILE A 123 46.55 3.78 -46.11
C ILE A 123 46.00 4.07 -44.71
N SER A 124 46.79 4.68 -43.83
CA SER A 124 46.36 5.04 -42.48
C SER A 124 45.23 6.07 -42.47
N LYS A 125 44.36 6.02 -41.46
CA LYS A 125 43.21 6.94 -41.34
C LYS A 125 43.62 8.41 -41.22
N ASP A 126 44.76 8.70 -40.59
CA ASP A 126 45.29 10.06 -40.48
C ASP A 126 45.78 10.55 -41.85
N CYS A 127 46.44 9.69 -42.63
CA CYS A 127 46.82 10.03 -44.00
C CYS A 127 45.61 10.23 -44.92
N GLN A 128 44.63 9.31 -44.87
CA GLN A 128 43.37 9.45 -45.63
C GLN A 128 42.66 10.78 -45.34
N HIS A 129 42.66 11.21 -44.06
CA HIS A 129 42.08 12.49 -43.69
C HIS A 129 42.83 13.68 -44.30
N ARG A 130 44.16 13.63 -44.30
CA ARG A 130 45.00 14.67 -44.91
C ARG A 130 44.80 14.74 -46.43
N ILE A 131 44.70 13.59 -47.09
CA ILE A 131 44.40 13.47 -48.53
C ILE A 131 43.04 14.10 -48.83
N TYR A 132 41.99 13.75 -48.07
CA TYR A 132 40.66 14.33 -48.24
C TYR A 132 40.68 15.86 -48.11
N LYS A 133 41.37 16.39 -47.09
CA LYS A 133 41.49 17.85 -46.89
C LYS A 133 42.19 18.53 -48.06
N LEU A 134 43.24 17.89 -48.61
CA LEU A 134 43.92 18.38 -49.80
C LEU A 134 42.99 18.37 -51.01
N LYS A 135 42.32 17.24 -51.30
CA LYS A 135 41.35 17.12 -52.40
C LYS A 135 40.26 18.20 -52.30
N TYR A 136 39.64 18.37 -51.13
CA TYR A 136 38.63 19.41 -50.88
C TYR A 136 39.13 20.84 -51.18
N ASN A 137 40.32 21.19 -50.70
CA ASN A 137 40.90 22.50 -50.94
C ASN A 137 41.27 22.72 -52.41
N MET A 138 41.72 21.66 -53.11
CA MET A 138 42.05 21.72 -54.54
C MET A 138 40.82 21.90 -55.41
N VAL A 139 39.71 21.19 -55.12
CA VAL A 139 38.45 21.30 -55.86
C VAL A 139 37.84 22.72 -55.78
N ARG A 140 38.11 23.45 -54.69
CA ARG A 140 37.60 24.82 -54.46
C ARG A 140 38.61 25.92 -54.79
N ASP A 141 39.77 25.57 -55.33
CA ASP A 141 40.79 26.55 -55.69
C ASP A 141 40.45 27.22 -57.02
N VAL A 142 40.21 28.53 -56.97
CA VAL A 142 39.78 29.37 -58.08
C VAL A 142 40.72 29.29 -59.28
N ARG A 143 42.00 28.95 -59.06
CA ARG A 143 42.99 28.82 -60.14
C ARG A 143 42.63 27.74 -61.14
N PHE A 144 41.96 26.67 -60.71
CA PHE A 144 41.51 25.62 -61.63
C PHE A 144 40.31 26.08 -62.45
N ASP A 145 39.37 26.82 -61.84
CA ASP A 145 38.23 27.42 -62.55
C ASP A 145 38.70 28.44 -63.59
N ASP A 146 39.64 29.32 -63.23
CA ASP A 146 40.19 30.34 -64.13
C ASP A 146 40.90 29.70 -65.34
N GLU A 147 41.59 28.58 -65.14
CA GLU A 147 42.26 27.86 -66.21
C GLU A 147 41.28 27.05 -67.08
N ALA A 148 40.25 26.45 -66.48
CA ALA A 148 39.14 25.84 -67.21
C ALA A 148 38.38 26.87 -68.07
N LEU A 149 38.12 28.08 -67.55
CA LEU A 149 37.46 29.14 -68.30
C LEU A 149 38.28 29.60 -69.52
N LYS A 150 39.61 29.49 -69.49
CA LYS A 150 40.47 29.77 -70.65
C LYS A 150 40.50 28.62 -71.64
N LEU A 151 40.77 27.40 -71.15
CA LEU A 151 41.01 26.23 -72.00
C LEU A 151 39.72 25.60 -72.54
N CYS A 152 38.62 25.69 -71.81
CA CYS A 152 37.32 25.10 -72.13
C CYS A 152 36.26 26.10 -72.62
N ALA A 153 36.65 27.34 -72.95
CA ALA A 153 35.72 28.43 -73.29
C ALA A 153 34.73 28.09 -74.43
N LYS A 154 35.15 27.25 -75.39
CA LYS A 154 34.31 26.82 -76.52
C LYS A 154 33.28 25.76 -76.09
N ASP A 155 33.72 24.76 -75.33
CA ASP A 155 32.86 23.68 -74.86
C ASP A 155 31.87 24.15 -73.77
N ILE A 156 32.28 25.08 -72.90
CA ILE A 156 31.39 25.68 -71.88
C ILE A 156 30.19 26.38 -72.54
N LYS A 157 30.39 27.07 -73.67
CA LYS A 157 29.29 27.70 -74.42
C LYS A 157 28.33 26.71 -75.05
N LEU A 158 28.79 25.50 -75.38
CA LEU A 158 27.98 24.41 -75.93
C LEU A 158 27.25 23.64 -74.82
N LEU A 159 27.85 23.53 -73.64
CA LEU A 159 27.31 22.88 -72.46
C LEU A 159 26.57 23.89 -71.57
N THR A 160 25.33 24.21 -71.93
CA THR A 160 24.50 25.20 -71.22
C THR A 160 24.39 24.95 -69.72
N ASP A 161 24.30 23.68 -69.31
CA ASP A 161 24.23 23.27 -67.90
C ASP A 161 25.50 23.63 -67.10
N CYS A 162 26.68 23.63 -67.74
CA CYS A 162 27.94 23.98 -67.09
C CYS A 162 28.24 25.48 -67.14
N ASN A 163 27.61 26.20 -68.07
CA ASN A 163 27.74 27.65 -68.18
C ASN A 163 27.09 28.39 -66.99
N GLU A 164 26.10 27.79 -66.32
CA GLU A 164 25.51 28.37 -65.09
C GLU A 164 26.53 28.52 -63.95
N TYR A 165 27.61 27.74 -63.96
CA TYR A 165 28.62 27.71 -62.90
C TYR A 165 29.84 28.60 -63.17
N THR A 166 29.88 29.35 -64.28
CA THR A 166 31.01 30.24 -64.60
C THR A 166 31.11 31.45 -63.68
N ASP A 167 29.98 31.86 -63.10
CA ASP A 167 29.86 32.97 -62.16
C ASP A 167 30.11 32.53 -60.71
N GLU A 168 30.12 31.22 -60.43
CA GLU A 168 30.30 30.62 -59.11
C GLU A 168 31.73 30.09 -58.91
N ARG A 169 32.75 30.94 -59.10
CA ARG A 169 34.17 30.55 -58.95
C ARG A 169 34.51 30.09 -57.53
N GLY A 170 35.34 29.06 -57.42
CA GLY A 170 35.74 28.44 -56.16
C GLY A 170 34.67 27.53 -55.53
N SER A 171 33.58 27.26 -56.27
CA SER A 171 32.55 26.29 -55.87
C SER A 171 32.93 24.85 -56.21
N GLY A 172 33.86 24.64 -57.16
CA GLY A 172 34.20 23.32 -57.72
C GLY A 172 33.12 22.72 -58.63
N ARG A 173 31.96 23.39 -58.79
CA ARG A 173 30.85 22.92 -59.63
C ARG A 173 31.18 22.96 -61.12
N LEU A 174 31.93 23.97 -61.55
CA LEU A 174 32.34 24.11 -62.95
C LEU A 174 33.22 22.93 -63.40
N ILE A 175 34.29 22.65 -62.64
CA ILE A 175 35.20 21.54 -62.95
C ILE A 175 34.48 20.18 -62.87
N SER A 176 33.65 19.97 -61.83
CA SER A 176 32.86 18.75 -61.70
C SER A 176 31.86 18.57 -62.85
N CYS A 177 31.20 19.64 -63.30
CA CYS A 177 30.27 19.59 -64.43
C CYS A 177 30.99 19.22 -65.74
N LEU A 178 32.16 19.82 -65.99
CA LEU A 178 32.98 19.51 -67.16
C LEU A 178 33.48 18.06 -67.13
N TYR A 179 33.83 17.53 -65.95
CA TYR A 179 34.21 16.13 -65.78
C TYR A 179 33.04 15.17 -66.05
N ASP A 180 31.85 15.43 -65.51
CA ASP A 180 30.63 14.61 -65.77
C ASP A 180 30.24 14.58 -67.26
N ARG A 181 30.65 15.61 -68.02
CA ARG A 181 30.41 15.78 -69.46
C ARG A 181 31.66 15.55 -70.30
N LEU A 182 32.71 14.93 -69.74
CA LEU A 182 33.97 14.65 -70.42
C LEU A 182 33.80 13.96 -71.80
N PRO A 183 32.85 13.04 -72.02
CA PRO A 183 32.60 12.46 -73.35
C PRO A 183 32.10 13.47 -74.40
N ASN A 184 31.50 14.58 -73.96
CA ASN A 184 30.88 15.61 -74.81
C ASN A 184 31.81 16.80 -75.07
N ILE A 185 33.02 16.81 -74.50
CA ILE A 185 34.02 17.88 -74.69
C ILE A 185 34.73 17.67 -76.03
N THR A 186 34.67 18.67 -76.89
CA THR A 186 35.23 18.62 -78.24
C THR A 186 36.63 19.21 -78.34
N ASP A 187 37.01 20.19 -77.50
CA ASP A 187 38.35 20.76 -77.51
C ASP A 187 39.39 19.81 -76.85
N PRO A 188 40.44 19.39 -77.57
CA PRO A 188 41.45 18.48 -77.04
C PRO A 188 42.23 19.04 -75.85
N SER A 189 42.43 20.35 -75.78
CA SER A 189 43.15 21.02 -74.69
C SER A 189 42.31 21.02 -73.42
N CYS A 190 41.01 21.33 -73.57
CA CYS A 190 40.05 21.21 -72.47
C CYS A 190 39.97 19.77 -71.96
N ARG A 191 39.82 18.81 -72.87
CA ARG A 191 39.73 17.39 -72.51
C ARG A 191 41.00 16.88 -71.82
N HIS A 192 42.18 17.28 -72.29
CA HIS A 192 43.44 16.93 -71.63
C HIS A 192 43.53 17.53 -70.23
N TYR A 193 43.15 18.80 -70.08
CA TYR A 193 43.14 19.49 -68.80
C TYR A 193 42.21 18.80 -67.79
N ILE A 194 40.95 18.53 -68.14
CA ILE A 194 39.99 17.88 -67.24
C ILE A 194 40.42 16.44 -66.89
N ASN A 195 40.98 15.68 -67.83
CA ASN A 195 41.56 14.36 -67.53
C ASN A 195 42.74 14.43 -66.54
N GLN A 196 43.53 15.51 -66.53
CA GLN A 196 44.58 15.67 -65.52
C GLN A 196 44.01 15.91 -64.12
N LEU A 197 42.79 16.44 -64.02
CA LEU A 197 42.14 16.75 -62.74
C LEU A 197 41.37 15.58 -62.14
N GLU A 198 41.07 14.54 -62.92
CA GLU A 198 40.30 13.35 -62.53
C GLU A 198 40.70 12.79 -61.15
N SER A 199 41.99 12.63 -60.90
CA SER A 199 42.51 11.99 -59.67
C SER A 199 42.20 12.71 -58.33
N PHE A 200 41.79 13.97 -58.37
CA PHE A 200 41.45 14.73 -57.15
C PHE A 200 40.01 15.23 -57.11
N LEU A 201 39.22 15.00 -58.16
CA LEU A 201 37.80 15.36 -58.20
C LEU A 201 36.96 14.32 -57.46
N PHE A 202 35.97 14.78 -56.70
CA PHE A 202 34.93 13.91 -56.16
C PHE A 202 33.89 13.63 -57.24
N THR A 203 33.59 12.36 -57.50
CA THR A 203 32.66 11.95 -58.57
C THR A 203 31.22 12.42 -58.33
N ASP A 204 30.86 12.72 -57.08
CA ASP A 204 29.53 13.18 -56.68
C ASP A 204 29.48 14.65 -56.27
N TRP A 205 30.52 15.46 -56.53
CA TRP A 205 30.66 16.81 -55.98
C TRP A 205 29.41 17.68 -56.16
N ARG A 206 28.74 17.63 -57.32
CA ARG A 206 27.49 18.39 -57.55
C ARG A 206 26.35 18.02 -56.58
N LEU A 207 26.27 16.76 -56.16
CA LEU A 207 25.29 16.25 -55.19
C LEU A 207 25.77 16.42 -53.74
N SER A 208 27.08 16.45 -53.53
CA SER A 208 27.71 16.41 -52.21
C SER A 208 28.36 17.72 -51.77
N GLU A 209 28.44 18.75 -52.59
CA GLU A 209 29.08 20.04 -52.27
C GLU A 209 28.41 20.73 -51.07
N HIS A 210 27.09 20.71 -51.00
CA HIS A 210 26.35 21.23 -49.84
C HIS A 210 26.70 20.46 -48.56
N PHE A 211 26.85 19.14 -48.66
CA PHE A 211 27.29 18.29 -47.56
C PHE A 211 28.75 18.59 -47.20
N ALA A 212 29.66 18.56 -48.16
CA ALA A 212 31.10 18.75 -47.98
C ALA A 212 31.39 20.13 -47.38
N THR A 213 30.69 21.17 -47.82
CA THR A 213 30.83 22.54 -47.32
C THR A 213 30.24 22.72 -45.93
N ALA A 214 29.02 22.22 -45.67
CA ALA A 214 28.40 22.32 -44.35
C ALA A 214 29.13 21.47 -43.30
N CYS A 215 29.70 20.34 -43.69
CA CYS A 215 30.37 19.38 -42.80
C CYS A 215 31.89 19.53 -42.73
N PHE A 216 32.53 20.40 -43.51
CA PHE A 216 33.99 20.45 -43.60
C PHE A 216 34.68 20.66 -42.25
N GLN A 217 34.14 21.56 -41.42
CA GLN A 217 34.68 21.84 -40.10
C GLN A 217 34.56 20.62 -39.19
N ASP A 218 33.42 19.93 -39.21
CA ASP A 218 33.19 18.72 -38.42
C ASP A 218 34.05 17.54 -38.92
N ILE A 219 34.22 17.41 -40.24
CA ILE A 219 35.13 16.42 -40.85
C ILE A 219 36.56 16.64 -40.36
N THR A 220 37.00 17.90 -40.28
CA THR A 220 38.34 18.27 -39.81
C THR A 220 38.49 18.03 -38.31
N ASN A 221 37.56 18.54 -37.50
CA ASN A 221 37.58 18.41 -36.04
C ASN A 221 37.51 16.95 -35.59
N LEU A 222 36.70 16.12 -36.28
CA LEU A 222 36.50 14.73 -35.94
C LEU A 222 37.41 13.76 -36.72
N LYS A 223 38.32 14.28 -37.55
CA LYS A 223 39.22 13.52 -38.44
C LYS A 223 38.47 12.45 -39.24
N CYS A 224 37.40 12.83 -39.92
CA CYS A 224 36.51 11.91 -40.65
C CYS A 224 36.74 11.87 -42.17
N GLY A 225 37.78 12.51 -42.70
CA GLY A 225 38.15 12.38 -44.12
C GLY A 225 38.64 10.95 -44.42
N ARG A 226 38.02 10.28 -45.39
CA ARG A 226 38.27 8.87 -45.73
C ARG A 226 38.36 8.72 -47.24
N LEU A 227 39.08 7.69 -47.65
CA LEU A 227 39.02 7.14 -49.01
C LEU A 227 37.96 6.04 -49.03
N ASP A 228 37.36 5.76 -50.19
CA ASP A 228 36.39 4.68 -50.34
C ASP A 228 37.06 3.38 -50.81
N ASP A 229 36.42 2.23 -50.58
CA ASP A 229 36.92 0.93 -51.01
C ASP A 229 36.73 0.72 -52.53
N ASP A 230 37.83 0.42 -53.22
CA ASP A 230 37.95 0.35 -54.70
C ASP A 230 37.33 -0.89 -55.38
N ASN A 231 36.49 -1.68 -54.69
CA ASN A 231 35.91 -2.90 -55.28
C ASN A 231 34.82 -2.62 -56.36
N GLU A 232 34.56 -1.36 -56.70
CA GLU A 232 33.56 -0.96 -57.68
C GLU A 232 34.09 0.16 -58.59
N THR A 233 33.59 0.20 -59.83
CA THR A 233 33.96 1.05 -60.98
C THR A 233 33.89 2.57 -60.79
N ILE A 234 33.70 3.09 -59.57
CA ILE A 234 33.53 4.53 -59.30
C ILE A 234 34.46 4.98 -58.15
N PRO A 235 35.65 5.53 -58.48
CA PRO A 235 36.56 6.16 -57.53
C PRO A 235 35.98 7.45 -56.90
N HIS A 236 36.47 7.84 -55.72
CA HIS A 236 36.26 9.16 -55.09
C HIS A 236 34.82 9.57 -54.73
N ASN A 237 34.06 8.71 -54.06
CA ASN A 237 32.77 9.11 -53.48
C ASN A 237 32.96 9.71 -52.07
N GLN A 238 31.87 10.09 -51.39
CA GLN A 238 31.94 10.59 -50.01
C GLN A 238 31.30 9.66 -48.99
N GLY A 239 30.98 8.42 -49.39
CA GLY A 239 30.23 7.44 -48.58
C GLY A 239 30.94 7.08 -47.29
N ALA A 240 32.26 6.83 -47.32
CA ALA A 240 33.03 6.52 -46.12
C ALA A 240 33.10 7.70 -45.13
N VAL A 241 33.16 8.93 -45.64
CA VAL A 241 33.15 10.17 -44.84
C VAL A 241 31.80 10.33 -44.14
N ILE A 242 30.71 10.19 -44.88
CA ILE A 242 29.34 10.21 -44.36
C ILE A 242 29.14 9.14 -43.27
N SER A 243 29.65 7.92 -43.48
CA SER A 243 29.59 6.85 -42.48
C SER A 243 30.35 7.21 -41.20
N CYS A 244 31.54 7.83 -41.31
CA CYS A 244 32.31 8.29 -40.17
C CYS A 244 31.58 9.37 -39.35
N LEU A 245 31.05 10.39 -40.04
CA LEU A 245 30.30 11.48 -39.38
C LEU A 245 29.02 10.95 -38.73
N SER A 246 28.29 10.07 -39.41
CA SER A 246 27.06 9.44 -38.89
C SER A 246 27.31 8.67 -37.59
N LYS A 247 28.49 8.03 -37.45
CA LYS A 247 28.91 7.35 -36.21
C LYS A 247 29.16 8.31 -35.04
N LYS A 248 29.36 9.60 -35.31
CA LYS A 248 29.64 10.66 -34.34
C LYS A 248 28.58 11.77 -34.34
N HIS A 249 27.35 11.46 -34.75
CA HIS A 249 26.29 12.45 -34.96
C HIS A 249 26.01 13.37 -33.75
N ASP A 250 26.19 12.90 -32.52
CA ASP A 250 26.03 13.67 -31.28
C ASP A 250 27.03 14.85 -31.13
N LYS A 251 28.13 14.84 -31.90
CA LYS A 251 29.22 15.83 -31.82
C LYS A 251 29.28 16.75 -33.04
N LEU A 252 28.29 16.66 -33.93
CA LEU A 252 28.25 17.44 -35.16
C LEU A 252 27.59 18.80 -34.93
N SER A 253 28.01 19.78 -35.73
CA SER A 253 27.30 21.06 -35.83
C SER A 253 25.88 20.86 -36.37
N THR A 254 24.96 21.75 -36.01
CA THR A 254 23.56 21.71 -36.46
C THR A 254 23.45 21.72 -37.98
N ASN A 255 24.28 22.50 -38.67
CA ASN A 255 24.30 22.59 -40.13
C ASN A 255 24.77 21.29 -40.81
N CYS A 256 25.86 20.69 -40.33
CA CYS A 256 26.32 19.40 -40.85
C CYS A 256 25.30 18.28 -40.58
N LEU A 257 24.74 18.25 -39.38
CA LEU A 257 23.75 17.25 -38.97
C LEU A 257 22.48 17.32 -39.84
N LYS A 258 22.00 18.53 -40.19
CA LYS A 258 20.90 18.74 -41.13
C LYS A 258 21.20 18.14 -42.52
N GLN A 259 22.40 18.37 -43.06
CA GLN A 259 22.77 17.79 -44.37
C GLN A 259 22.88 16.27 -44.31
N ILE A 260 23.40 15.71 -43.22
CA ILE A 260 23.46 14.26 -43.01
C ILE A 260 22.06 13.65 -42.94
N PHE A 261 21.12 14.27 -42.23
CA PHE A 261 19.74 13.77 -42.19
C PHE A 261 19.06 13.86 -43.54
N ARG A 262 19.24 14.95 -44.29
CA ARG A 262 18.71 15.06 -45.65
C ARG A 262 19.24 13.94 -46.56
N LEU A 263 20.52 13.60 -46.42
CA LEU A 263 21.10 12.47 -47.14
C LEU A 263 20.48 11.14 -46.70
N HIS A 264 20.38 10.91 -45.39
CA HIS A 264 19.75 9.69 -44.87
C HIS A 264 18.28 9.56 -45.25
N GLU A 265 17.57 10.68 -45.39
CA GLU A 265 16.19 10.73 -45.86
C GLU A 265 16.11 10.24 -47.32
N MET A 266 16.97 10.75 -48.21
CA MET A 266 17.06 10.27 -49.60
C MET A 266 17.44 8.77 -49.67
N GLN A 267 18.27 8.30 -48.75
CA GLN A 267 18.70 6.90 -48.67
C GLN A 267 17.69 5.97 -47.98
N SER A 268 16.63 6.51 -47.37
CA SER A 268 15.72 5.73 -46.52
C SER A 268 14.78 4.79 -47.29
N ASP A 269 14.53 5.08 -48.56
CA ASP A 269 13.58 4.31 -49.38
C ASP A 269 14.14 2.97 -49.82
N ASP A 270 15.42 2.93 -50.22
CA ASP A 270 16.05 1.71 -50.68
C ASP A 270 17.44 1.53 -50.06
N TYR A 271 17.70 0.33 -49.52
CA TYR A 271 18.98 0.02 -48.88
C TYR A 271 20.16 0.07 -49.86
N HIS A 272 19.92 -0.06 -51.18
CA HIS A 272 20.93 0.14 -52.22
C HIS A 272 21.51 1.57 -52.21
N LEU A 273 20.73 2.56 -51.76
CA LEU A 273 21.14 3.97 -51.74
C LEU A 273 22.08 4.28 -50.57
N ASP A 274 22.01 3.50 -49.47
CA ASP A 274 23.00 3.53 -48.40
C ASP A 274 24.14 2.56 -48.75
N ARG A 275 25.13 3.05 -49.49
CA ARG A 275 26.26 2.23 -49.99
C ARG A 275 26.97 1.44 -48.90
N ALA A 276 27.15 2.02 -47.72
CA ALA A 276 27.80 1.35 -46.59
C ALA A 276 26.93 0.21 -46.03
N LEU A 277 25.62 0.39 -45.98
CA LEU A 277 24.69 -0.67 -45.59
C LEU A 277 24.61 -1.76 -46.67
N TYR A 278 24.50 -1.38 -47.94
CA TYR A 278 24.43 -2.30 -49.08
C TYR A 278 25.68 -3.21 -49.13
N SER A 279 26.88 -2.63 -49.11
CA SER A 279 28.12 -3.38 -49.20
C SER A 279 28.29 -4.38 -48.04
N ALA A 280 27.90 -3.97 -46.83
CA ALA A 280 27.99 -4.79 -45.64
C ALA A 280 26.92 -5.89 -45.55
N CYS A 281 25.72 -5.65 -46.10
CA CYS A 281 24.54 -6.51 -45.91
C CYS A 281 24.09 -7.30 -47.15
N ARG A 282 24.73 -7.17 -48.32
CA ARG A 282 24.28 -7.83 -49.56
C ARG A 282 24.06 -9.35 -49.42
N GLU A 283 24.98 -10.06 -48.76
CA GLU A 283 24.88 -11.52 -48.57
C GLU A 283 23.82 -11.88 -47.51
N ASP A 284 23.74 -11.09 -46.45
CA ASP A 284 22.73 -11.28 -45.40
C ASP A 284 21.31 -10.99 -45.94
N ARG A 285 21.16 -10.06 -46.89
CA ARG A 285 19.89 -9.79 -47.58
C ARG A 285 19.41 -11.02 -48.33
N GLU A 286 20.29 -11.72 -49.06
CA GLU A 286 19.91 -12.97 -49.74
C GLU A 286 19.55 -14.09 -48.74
N ARG A 287 20.25 -14.14 -47.61
CA ARG A 287 20.03 -15.17 -46.59
C ARG A 287 18.70 -15.00 -45.84
N PHE A 288 18.33 -13.77 -45.47
CA PHE A 288 17.17 -13.50 -44.61
C PHE A 288 15.97 -12.88 -45.35
N CYS A 289 16.23 -12.13 -46.43
CA CYS A 289 15.27 -11.20 -47.03
C CYS A 289 15.13 -11.37 -48.55
N SER A 290 15.42 -12.56 -49.09
CA SER A 290 15.37 -12.84 -50.54
C SER A 290 14.01 -12.52 -51.18
N GLN A 291 12.93 -12.79 -50.46
CA GLN A 291 11.54 -12.57 -50.87
C GLN A 291 11.07 -11.11 -50.70
N VAL A 292 11.87 -10.24 -50.09
CA VAL A 292 11.49 -8.85 -49.81
C VAL A 292 11.88 -7.97 -50.99
N THR A 293 10.89 -7.29 -51.58
CA THR A 293 11.08 -6.32 -52.66
C THR A 293 11.70 -5.02 -52.14
N SER A 294 12.72 -4.51 -52.84
CA SER A 294 13.36 -3.22 -52.57
C SER A 294 12.39 -2.04 -52.65
N GLY A 295 12.78 -0.89 -52.09
CA GLY A 295 11.92 0.29 -51.92
C GLY A 295 11.10 0.28 -50.63
N ASN A 296 10.59 1.46 -50.24
CA ASN A 296 9.78 1.70 -49.05
C ASN A 296 10.44 1.29 -47.71
N GLY A 297 11.77 1.18 -47.65
CA GLY A 297 12.51 0.78 -46.45
C GLY A 297 12.33 -0.68 -46.03
N ARG A 298 11.64 -1.52 -46.82
CA ARG A 298 11.26 -2.90 -46.44
C ARG A 298 12.46 -3.82 -46.21
N VAL A 299 13.48 -3.72 -47.06
CA VAL A 299 14.68 -4.56 -46.93
C VAL A 299 15.43 -4.20 -45.65
N TYR A 300 15.59 -2.91 -45.36
CA TYR A 300 16.18 -2.45 -44.10
C TYR A 300 15.38 -2.96 -42.89
N ARG A 301 14.04 -2.90 -42.95
CA ARG A 301 13.16 -3.45 -41.91
C ARG A 301 13.43 -4.95 -41.66
N CYS A 302 13.49 -5.76 -42.72
CA CYS A 302 13.77 -7.18 -42.61
C CYS A 302 15.18 -7.48 -42.04
N LEU A 303 16.20 -6.74 -42.48
CA LEU A 303 17.57 -6.84 -41.94
C LEU A 303 17.62 -6.46 -40.46
N TYR A 304 16.89 -5.42 -40.06
CA TYR A 304 16.77 -5.03 -38.67
C TYR A 304 16.07 -6.09 -37.80
N GLU A 305 14.95 -6.67 -38.25
CA GLU A 305 14.23 -7.72 -37.53
C GLU A 305 15.11 -8.97 -37.31
N ASN A 306 16.01 -9.26 -38.25
CA ASN A 306 16.97 -10.36 -38.17
C ASN A 306 18.33 -9.96 -37.55
N LYS A 307 18.51 -8.71 -37.11
CA LYS A 307 19.79 -8.18 -36.63
C LYS A 307 20.42 -9.03 -35.54
N LEU A 308 19.61 -9.58 -34.64
CA LEU A 308 20.11 -10.34 -33.49
C LEU A 308 20.43 -11.80 -33.87
N ASN A 309 19.98 -12.29 -35.03
CA ASN A 309 20.23 -13.64 -35.50
C ASN A 309 21.75 -13.93 -35.58
N THR A 310 22.15 -15.09 -35.05
CA THR A 310 23.55 -15.54 -35.03
C THR A 310 24.16 -15.67 -36.42
N MET A 311 23.32 -16.00 -37.40
CA MET A 311 23.73 -16.22 -38.79
C MET A 311 23.99 -14.92 -39.57
N MET A 312 23.71 -13.74 -39.01
CA MET A 312 24.02 -12.47 -39.66
C MET A 312 25.52 -12.15 -39.57
N SER A 313 26.09 -11.46 -40.57
CA SER A 313 27.48 -11.02 -40.50
C SER A 313 27.71 -9.93 -39.43
N THR A 314 28.93 -9.84 -38.90
CA THR A 314 29.26 -8.76 -37.93
C THR A 314 29.35 -7.39 -38.59
N THR A 315 29.68 -7.33 -39.89
CA THR A 315 29.73 -6.13 -40.72
C THR A 315 28.32 -5.58 -40.96
N CYS A 316 27.37 -6.42 -41.42
CA CYS A 316 25.99 -6.00 -41.62
C CYS A 316 25.34 -5.51 -40.31
N ARG A 317 25.50 -6.27 -39.21
CA ARG A 317 24.96 -5.87 -37.90
C ARG A 317 25.43 -4.49 -37.45
N LYS A 318 26.70 -4.14 -37.71
CA LYS A 318 27.26 -2.82 -37.36
C LYS A 318 26.62 -1.70 -38.17
N GLU A 319 26.40 -1.90 -39.46
CA GLU A 319 25.81 -0.87 -40.32
C GLU A 319 24.30 -0.75 -40.13
N VAL A 320 23.58 -1.85 -39.87
CA VAL A 320 22.18 -1.81 -39.39
C VAL A 320 22.09 -1.01 -38.09
N HIS A 321 22.97 -1.27 -37.12
CA HIS A 321 23.02 -0.51 -35.87
C HIS A 321 23.33 0.97 -36.07
N ARG A 322 24.25 1.31 -36.98
CA ARG A 322 24.54 2.70 -37.36
C ARG A 322 23.27 3.39 -37.85
N ARG A 323 22.52 2.75 -38.75
CA ARG A 323 21.28 3.31 -39.31
C ARG A 323 20.20 3.49 -38.24
N GLN A 324 20.02 2.52 -37.34
CA GLN A 324 19.06 2.62 -36.23
C GLN A 324 19.33 3.83 -35.32
N LYS A 325 20.60 4.11 -34.99
CA LYS A 325 20.96 5.27 -34.16
C LYS A 325 20.49 6.59 -34.77
N VAL A 326 20.70 6.76 -36.07
CA VAL A 326 20.27 7.97 -36.78
C VAL A 326 18.74 8.07 -36.83
N VAL A 327 18.04 6.94 -37.00
CA VAL A 327 16.57 6.88 -36.97
C VAL A 327 16.00 7.21 -35.58
N VAL A 328 16.64 6.78 -34.49
CA VAL A 328 16.22 7.13 -33.12
C VAL A 328 16.33 8.64 -32.88
N SER A 329 17.39 9.28 -33.38
CA SER A 329 17.60 10.72 -33.27
C SER A 329 16.66 11.55 -34.15
N ASN A 330 16.26 11.01 -35.32
CA ASN A 330 15.28 11.63 -36.19
C ASN A 330 14.33 10.59 -36.83
N ALA A 331 13.10 10.56 -36.31
CA ALA A 331 12.07 9.60 -36.70
C ALA A 331 11.60 9.76 -38.16
N LEU A 332 11.78 10.95 -38.76
CA LEU A 332 11.39 11.22 -40.15
C LEU A 332 12.16 10.35 -41.15
N LEU A 333 13.28 9.75 -40.74
CA LEU A 333 14.11 8.88 -41.55
C LEU A 333 13.58 7.44 -41.65
N ASP A 334 12.54 7.09 -40.88
CA ASP A 334 11.86 5.79 -40.96
C ASP A 334 10.61 5.87 -41.85
N LEU A 335 10.79 5.65 -43.15
CA LEU A 335 9.68 5.69 -44.11
C LEU A 335 8.52 4.72 -43.78
N PRO A 336 8.76 3.46 -43.37
CA PRO A 336 7.68 2.58 -42.91
C PRO A 336 6.81 3.21 -41.82
N LEU A 337 7.42 3.78 -40.77
CA LEU A 337 6.70 4.42 -39.67
C LEU A 337 5.93 5.66 -40.13
N ILE A 338 6.59 6.55 -40.88
CA ILE A 338 5.99 7.82 -41.32
C ILE A 338 4.80 7.57 -42.25
N ARG A 339 4.89 6.62 -43.17
CA ARG A 339 3.77 6.29 -44.08
C ARG A 339 2.61 5.64 -43.33
N ALA A 340 2.90 4.72 -42.41
CA ALA A 340 1.85 4.06 -41.64
C ALA A 340 1.09 5.03 -40.73
N CYS A 341 1.77 6.04 -40.16
CA CYS A 341 1.22 7.00 -39.20
C CYS A 341 0.92 8.38 -39.80
N GLU A 342 0.94 8.53 -41.12
CA GLU A 342 0.96 9.84 -41.78
C GLU A 342 -0.29 10.69 -41.48
N SER A 343 -1.47 10.07 -41.45
CA SER A 343 -2.73 10.72 -41.12
C SER A 343 -2.74 11.24 -39.68
N GLU A 344 -2.32 10.40 -38.74
CA GLU A 344 -2.31 10.64 -37.31
C GLU A 344 -1.28 11.73 -36.96
N MET A 345 -0.11 11.71 -37.60
CA MET A 345 0.93 12.73 -37.41
C MET A 345 0.45 14.13 -37.82
N ARG A 346 -0.28 14.23 -38.95
CA ARG A 346 -0.84 15.50 -39.44
C ARG A 346 -1.96 16.01 -38.57
N GLU A 347 -2.91 15.15 -38.21
CA GLU A 347 -4.03 15.50 -37.34
C GLU A 347 -3.57 16.01 -35.97
N HIS A 348 -2.47 15.45 -35.46
CA HIS A 348 -1.99 15.72 -34.12
C HIS A 348 -0.82 16.69 -34.04
N GLN A 349 -0.38 17.24 -35.18
CA GLN A 349 0.73 18.20 -35.25
C GLN A 349 2.00 17.68 -34.54
N CYS A 350 2.25 16.36 -34.60
CA CYS A 350 3.44 15.75 -34.00
C CYS A 350 4.74 16.24 -34.67
N VAL A 351 4.62 16.72 -35.90
CA VAL A 351 5.64 17.54 -36.56
C VAL A 351 5.26 19.00 -36.30
N THR A 352 5.89 19.63 -35.32
CA THR A 352 5.64 21.04 -35.02
C THR A 352 6.17 21.91 -36.16
N ASN A 353 5.36 22.83 -36.68
CA ASN A 353 5.81 24.02 -37.41
C ASN A 353 6.56 24.99 -36.47
N SER A 354 7.41 24.49 -35.56
CA SER A 354 8.11 25.31 -34.60
C SER A 354 9.12 26.18 -35.34
N GLN A 355 9.08 27.48 -35.07
CA GLN A 355 10.05 28.51 -35.49
C GLN A 355 11.50 28.24 -35.04
N ASP A 356 11.78 27.06 -34.49
CA ASP A 356 13.09 26.60 -34.05
C ASP A 356 13.53 25.41 -34.94
N PRO A 357 14.29 25.66 -36.02
CA PRO A 357 14.77 24.65 -36.95
C PRO A 357 15.82 23.70 -36.33
N ASP A 358 16.16 23.85 -35.04
CA ASP A 358 17.17 23.04 -34.36
C ASP A 358 16.58 21.89 -33.50
N LYS A 359 15.26 21.86 -33.27
CA LYS A 359 14.60 20.73 -32.56
C LYS A 359 14.24 19.58 -33.49
N GLN A 360 15.07 18.55 -33.46
CA GLN A 360 14.89 17.31 -34.22
C GLN A 360 13.76 16.46 -33.62
N LEU A 361 12.89 15.91 -34.45
CA LEU A 361 11.82 14.99 -34.00
C LEU A 361 12.41 13.60 -33.72
N SER A 362 12.91 13.40 -32.50
CA SER A 362 13.36 12.08 -32.04
C SER A 362 12.22 11.05 -32.06
N LEU A 363 12.56 9.78 -32.34
CA LEU A 363 11.64 8.65 -32.31
C LEU A 363 10.88 8.54 -30.99
N ILE A 364 11.54 8.77 -29.86
CA ILE A 364 10.93 8.74 -28.53
C ILE A 364 9.81 9.79 -28.45
N ASN A 365 10.07 11.01 -28.90
CA ASN A 365 9.10 12.10 -28.87
C ASN A 365 7.93 11.87 -29.83
N LEU A 366 8.19 11.31 -31.03
CA LEU A 366 7.13 10.93 -31.97
C LEU A 366 6.22 9.85 -31.37
N LEU A 367 6.78 8.80 -30.79
CA LEU A 367 6.01 7.72 -30.15
C LEU A 367 5.16 8.26 -29.00
N LEU A 368 5.72 9.12 -28.14
CA LEU A 368 4.99 9.77 -27.05
C LEU A 368 3.84 10.66 -27.56
N CYS A 369 4.06 11.40 -28.66
CA CYS A 369 3.03 12.24 -29.27
C CYS A 369 1.85 11.41 -29.80
N LEU A 370 2.12 10.33 -30.52
CA LEU A 370 1.09 9.43 -31.03
C LEU A 370 0.35 8.71 -29.88
N GLU A 371 1.08 8.35 -28.83
CA GLU A 371 0.54 7.66 -27.65
C GLU A 371 -0.42 8.51 -26.82
N ASP A 372 -0.18 9.83 -26.71
CA ASP A 372 -1.08 10.77 -26.02
C ASP A 372 -2.54 10.64 -26.52
N ARG A 373 -2.72 10.43 -27.83
CA ARG A 373 -4.04 10.35 -28.45
C ARG A 373 -4.72 9.01 -28.20
N VAL A 374 -3.95 7.92 -28.21
CA VAL A 374 -4.43 6.60 -27.75
C VAL A 374 -4.89 6.66 -26.28
N LYS A 375 -4.18 7.44 -25.45
CA LYS A 375 -4.55 7.64 -24.03
C LYS A 375 -5.77 8.54 -23.85
N LYS A 376 -6.01 9.50 -24.76
CA LYS A 376 -7.23 10.32 -24.82
C LYS A 376 -8.44 9.61 -25.45
N GLY A 377 -8.29 8.34 -25.85
CA GLY A 377 -9.39 7.50 -26.34
C GLY A 377 -9.57 7.47 -27.86
N ASN A 378 -8.66 8.08 -28.63
CA ASN A 378 -8.73 8.07 -30.08
C ASN A 378 -8.21 6.72 -30.65
N GLN A 379 -8.84 6.27 -31.74
CA GLN A 379 -8.39 5.08 -32.47
C GLN A 379 -7.31 5.45 -33.48
N ILE A 380 -6.19 4.73 -33.43
CA ILE A 380 -5.11 4.79 -34.41
C ILE A 380 -5.26 3.62 -35.38
N LYS A 381 -4.90 3.80 -36.66
CA LYS A 381 -4.92 2.71 -37.65
C LYS A 381 -4.03 1.55 -37.21
N ASP A 382 -4.47 0.32 -37.52
CA ASP A 382 -3.72 -0.90 -37.18
C ASP A 382 -2.33 -0.95 -37.83
N GLU A 383 -2.16 -0.31 -38.99
CA GLU A 383 -0.86 -0.15 -39.65
C GLU A 383 0.09 0.70 -38.81
N CYS A 384 -0.32 1.91 -38.42
CA CYS A 384 0.47 2.77 -37.54
C CYS A 384 0.76 2.09 -36.19
N ARG A 385 -0.24 1.45 -35.58
CA ARG A 385 -0.08 0.75 -34.30
C ARG A 385 0.97 -0.37 -34.36
N ARG A 386 1.02 -1.13 -35.46
CA ARG A 386 2.03 -2.18 -35.68
C ARG A 386 3.43 -1.59 -35.83
N GLU A 387 3.56 -0.49 -36.58
CA GLU A 387 4.84 0.19 -36.73
C GLU A 387 5.32 0.79 -35.41
N MET A 388 4.44 1.43 -34.64
CA MET A 388 4.74 1.89 -33.29
C MET A 388 5.24 0.75 -32.40
N LEU A 389 4.53 -0.40 -32.38
CA LEU A 389 4.94 -1.55 -31.57
C LEU A 389 6.32 -2.08 -31.97
N THR A 390 6.64 -2.06 -33.27
CA THR A 390 7.94 -2.56 -33.73
C THR A 390 9.10 -1.67 -33.30
N HIS A 391 8.89 -0.35 -33.31
CA HIS A 391 9.86 0.62 -32.80
C HIS A 391 9.99 0.57 -31.28
N ARG A 392 8.89 0.32 -30.55
CA ARG A 392 8.92 0.09 -29.10
C ARG A 392 9.72 -1.17 -28.75
N ARG A 393 9.51 -2.27 -29.47
CA ARG A 393 10.31 -3.50 -29.35
C ARG A 393 11.79 -3.23 -29.63
N MET A 394 12.11 -2.41 -30.63
CA MET A 394 13.50 -2.01 -30.94
C MET A 394 14.18 -1.37 -29.72
N LEU A 395 13.54 -0.34 -29.16
CA LEU A 395 14.07 0.45 -28.06
C LEU A 395 14.25 -0.37 -26.78
N MET A 396 13.35 -1.34 -26.53
CA MET A 396 13.43 -2.24 -25.37
C MET A 396 14.38 -3.44 -25.57
N SER A 397 14.73 -3.76 -26.82
CA SER A 397 15.60 -4.89 -27.12
C SER A 397 17.07 -4.53 -27.23
N ASP A 398 17.39 -3.28 -27.59
CA ASP A 398 18.76 -2.83 -27.85
C ASP A 398 19.05 -1.47 -27.21
N TYR A 399 19.54 -1.46 -25.97
CA TYR A 399 19.90 -0.21 -25.28
C TYR A 399 20.97 0.61 -26.01
N ALA A 400 21.74 -0.01 -26.91
CA ALA A 400 22.81 0.69 -27.61
C ALA A 400 22.29 1.63 -28.70
N VAL A 401 21.02 1.51 -29.12
CA VAL A 401 20.41 2.45 -30.08
C VAL A 401 20.00 3.77 -29.42
N SER A 402 19.98 3.85 -28.08
CA SER A 402 19.61 5.04 -27.30
C SER A 402 20.87 5.75 -26.77
N PRO A 403 21.34 6.85 -27.39
CA PRO A 403 22.57 7.54 -27.00
C PRO A 403 22.51 8.11 -25.58
N GLU A 404 21.34 8.55 -25.14
CA GLU A 404 21.11 9.10 -23.81
C GLU A 404 21.33 8.04 -22.74
N ILE A 405 20.86 6.81 -22.95
CA ILE A 405 21.07 5.70 -22.02
C ILE A 405 22.56 5.33 -21.94
N LEU A 406 23.26 5.25 -23.08
CA LEU A 406 24.69 4.94 -23.10
C LEU A 406 25.56 6.00 -22.40
N SER A 407 25.22 7.28 -22.58
CA SER A 407 26.00 8.38 -22.03
C SER A 407 25.66 8.66 -20.56
N LYS A 408 24.37 8.66 -20.22
CA LYS A 408 23.87 9.09 -18.90
C LYS A 408 23.77 7.98 -17.86
N CYS A 409 23.72 6.71 -18.27
CA CYS A 409 23.67 5.55 -17.37
C CYS A 409 25.00 4.78 -17.28
N LYS A 410 26.12 5.36 -17.73
CA LYS A 410 27.41 4.67 -17.80
C LYS A 410 27.90 4.18 -16.43
N ILE A 411 27.69 4.97 -15.38
CA ILE A 411 28.09 4.65 -14.02
C ILE A 411 27.34 3.40 -13.55
N GLU A 412 26.01 3.43 -13.64
CA GLU A 412 25.14 2.35 -13.20
C GLU A 412 25.39 1.06 -13.97
N MET A 413 25.61 1.15 -15.29
CA MET A 413 25.99 0.01 -16.10
C MET A 413 27.29 -0.66 -15.63
N THR A 414 28.30 0.13 -15.25
CA THR A 414 29.59 -0.41 -14.79
C THR A 414 29.56 -0.95 -13.36
N GLN A 415 28.78 -0.33 -12.47
CA GLN A 415 28.73 -0.67 -11.05
C GLN A 415 27.71 -1.78 -10.75
N HIS A 416 26.48 -1.66 -11.27
CA HIS A 416 25.38 -2.59 -10.96
C HIS A 416 25.23 -3.69 -12.01
N CYS A 417 25.59 -3.40 -13.27
CA CYS A 417 25.44 -4.35 -14.39
C CYS A 417 26.78 -4.84 -14.95
N HIS A 418 27.80 -4.88 -14.10
CA HIS A 418 29.20 -5.12 -14.46
C HIS A 418 29.41 -6.40 -15.30
N SER A 419 28.76 -7.51 -14.92
CA SER A 419 28.86 -8.81 -15.61
C SER A 419 28.32 -8.78 -17.05
N LEU A 420 27.37 -7.88 -17.33
CA LEU A 420 26.82 -7.63 -18.66
C LEU A 420 27.68 -6.62 -19.42
N TYR A 421 28.25 -5.63 -18.72
CA TYR A 421 29.07 -4.56 -19.29
C TYR A 421 30.48 -5.03 -19.71
N GLN A 422 31.18 -5.81 -18.88
CA GLN A 422 32.56 -6.27 -19.12
C GLN A 422 32.71 -7.26 -20.27
N LYS A 423 31.68 -8.06 -20.56
CA LYS A 423 31.73 -9.05 -21.65
C LYS A 423 31.79 -8.42 -23.06
N GLY A 424 31.82 -7.08 -23.14
CA GLY A 424 31.93 -6.31 -24.37
C GLY A 424 30.86 -6.69 -25.40
N ALA A 425 30.92 -6.13 -26.59
CA ALA A 425 30.10 -6.60 -27.72
C ALA A 425 30.60 -7.94 -28.31
N SER A 426 31.11 -8.87 -27.47
CA SER A 426 31.75 -10.13 -27.91
C SER A 426 31.09 -11.37 -27.27
N GLY A 427 29.82 -11.57 -27.60
CA GLY A 427 29.08 -12.80 -27.35
C GLY A 427 27.65 -12.66 -27.88
N THR A 428 27.03 -13.77 -28.26
CA THR A 428 25.78 -13.83 -29.04
C THR A 428 24.76 -12.76 -28.63
N ILE A 429 24.52 -11.85 -29.57
CA ILE A 429 23.83 -10.56 -29.45
C ILE A 429 22.35 -10.71 -29.00
N ASN A 430 21.74 -11.88 -29.20
CA ASN A 430 20.37 -12.23 -28.81
C ASN A 430 20.00 -12.03 -27.32
N GLN A 431 20.97 -11.89 -26.41
CA GLN A 431 20.71 -11.95 -24.97
C GLN A 431 21.17 -10.74 -24.16
N ARG A 432 21.84 -9.72 -24.73
CA ARG A 432 22.48 -8.66 -23.91
C ARG A 432 21.71 -7.35 -23.85
N GLY A 433 20.97 -6.99 -24.90
CA GLY A 433 20.35 -5.67 -25.02
C GLY A 433 19.19 -5.43 -24.04
N GLY A 434 18.13 -6.23 -24.13
CA GLY A 434 17.02 -6.19 -23.17
C GLY A 434 17.44 -6.55 -21.74
N ARG A 435 18.41 -7.46 -21.56
CA ARG A 435 18.94 -7.80 -20.23
C ARG A 435 19.64 -6.64 -19.55
N MET A 436 20.34 -5.77 -20.30
CA MET A 436 20.95 -4.57 -19.75
C MET A 436 19.87 -3.59 -19.26
N ILE A 437 18.83 -3.36 -20.06
CA ILE A 437 17.72 -2.47 -19.67
C ILE A 437 17.06 -3.02 -18.40
N HIS A 438 16.70 -4.30 -18.38
CA HIS A 438 16.13 -4.93 -17.19
C HIS A 438 17.07 -4.97 -15.98
N CYS A 439 18.38 -5.07 -16.18
CA CYS A 439 19.36 -4.91 -15.11
C CYS A 439 19.31 -3.48 -14.53
N LEU A 440 19.24 -2.46 -15.38
CA LEU A 440 19.08 -1.07 -14.94
C LEU A 440 17.73 -0.83 -14.25
N LEU A 441 16.62 -1.42 -14.75
CA LEU A 441 15.30 -1.36 -14.10
C LEU A 441 15.34 -2.02 -12.71
N ARG A 442 16.03 -3.14 -12.57
CA ARG A 442 16.24 -3.83 -11.29
C ARG A 442 17.09 -2.99 -10.33
N ALA A 443 18.19 -2.43 -10.81
CA ALA A 443 19.06 -1.58 -10.01
C ALA A 443 18.31 -0.33 -9.53
N ALA A 444 17.54 0.32 -10.41
CA ALA A 444 16.68 1.46 -10.05
C ALA A 444 15.62 1.11 -8.99
N ARG A 445 15.19 -0.16 -8.92
CA ARG A 445 14.25 -0.66 -7.91
C ARG A 445 14.89 -0.99 -6.57
N GLN A 446 16.14 -1.45 -6.55
CA GLN A 446 16.75 -2.10 -5.37
C GLN A 446 17.85 -1.28 -4.69
N GLU A 447 18.46 -0.34 -5.41
CA GLU A 447 19.68 0.36 -4.96
C GLU A 447 19.37 1.80 -4.56
N SER A 448 19.83 2.21 -3.38
CA SER A 448 19.65 3.59 -2.88
C SER A 448 20.55 4.62 -3.59
N ASN A 449 21.61 4.17 -4.27
CA ASN A 449 22.65 5.02 -4.89
C ASN A 449 22.51 5.14 -6.43
N PHE A 450 21.29 5.11 -6.95
CA PHE A 450 21.03 5.24 -8.39
C PHE A 450 21.00 6.72 -8.82
N SER A 451 21.68 7.13 -9.90
CA SER A 451 21.70 8.55 -10.28
C SER A 451 20.35 9.04 -10.80
N ARG A 452 20.03 10.30 -10.46
CA ARG A 452 18.81 10.98 -10.96
C ARG A 452 18.81 11.13 -12.47
N GLU A 453 19.98 11.33 -13.09
CA GLU A 453 20.11 11.52 -14.53
C GLU A 453 19.82 10.22 -15.30
N CYS A 454 20.37 9.08 -14.83
CA CYS A 454 20.04 7.80 -15.43
C CYS A 454 18.57 7.43 -15.20
N LEU A 455 18.04 7.67 -13.99
CA LEU A 455 16.64 7.36 -13.65
C LEU A 455 15.66 8.10 -14.56
N PHE A 456 15.93 9.38 -14.82
CA PHE A 456 15.11 10.18 -15.73
C PHE A 456 15.08 9.61 -17.15
N ASN A 457 16.24 9.24 -17.70
CA ASN A 457 16.33 8.71 -19.07
C ASN A 457 15.70 7.31 -19.18
N ILE A 458 15.85 6.46 -18.17
CA ILE A 458 15.16 5.16 -18.10
C ILE A 458 13.65 5.36 -18.01
N LYS A 459 13.16 6.30 -17.18
CA LYS A 459 11.72 6.62 -17.12
C LYS A 459 11.19 7.09 -18.47
N SER A 460 11.94 7.94 -19.18
CA SER A 460 11.59 8.40 -20.52
C SER A 460 11.50 7.24 -21.52
N LEU A 461 12.47 6.32 -21.50
CA LEU A 461 12.48 5.11 -22.32
C LEU A 461 11.28 4.21 -22.02
N VAL A 462 11.02 3.89 -20.74
CA VAL A 462 9.90 3.05 -20.33
C VAL A 462 8.56 3.68 -20.72
N ARG A 463 8.45 5.02 -20.66
CA ARG A 463 7.25 5.75 -21.15
C ARG A 463 7.03 5.63 -22.65
N ALA A 464 8.08 5.72 -23.46
CA ALA A 464 7.93 5.60 -24.91
C ALA A 464 7.70 4.15 -25.37
N VAL A 465 8.34 3.18 -24.72
CA VAL A 465 8.14 1.74 -24.97
C VAL A 465 6.75 1.29 -24.50
N ASP A 466 6.30 1.84 -23.37
CA ASP A 466 5.01 1.53 -22.72
C ASP A 466 4.76 0.02 -22.52
N PRO A 467 5.70 -0.73 -21.90
CA PRO A 467 5.58 -2.18 -21.72
C PRO A 467 4.43 -2.57 -20.79
N GLY A 468 3.94 -1.62 -19.98
CA GLY A 468 2.78 -1.81 -19.11
C GLY A 468 1.45 -1.90 -19.86
N SER A 469 1.34 -1.30 -21.04
CA SER A 469 0.14 -1.35 -21.88
C SER A 469 0.09 -2.58 -22.77
N ASP A 470 1.24 -2.98 -23.32
CA ASP A 470 1.36 -4.14 -24.18
C ASP A 470 2.65 -4.89 -23.86
N ILE A 471 2.51 -6.08 -23.27
CA ILE A 471 3.66 -6.93 -22.91
C ILE A 471 4.56 -7.22 -24.12
N ARG A 472 4.01 -7.20 -25.34
CA ARG A 472 4.77 -7.41 -26.57
C ARG A 472 5.75 -6.28 -26.86
N ALA A 473 5.64 -5.11 -26.22
CA ALA A 473 6.66 -4.08 -26.37
C ALA A 473 7.98 -4.48 -25.68
N ASP A 474 7.93 -5.43 -24.76
CA ASP A 474 9.09 -5.97 -24.04
C ASP A 474 9.27 -7.47 -24.33
N PRO A 475 10.14 -7.81 -25.31
CA PRO A 475 10.36 -9.20 -25.70
C PRO A 475 10.95 -10.08 -24.59
N LEU A 476 11.72 -9.50 -23.66
CA LEU A 476 12.33 -10.28 -22.58
C LEU A 476 11.27 -10.66 -21.54
N LEU A 477 10.41 -9.71 -21.15
CA LEU A 477 9.26 -9.97 -20.29
C LEU A 477 8.25 -10.93 -20.94
N GLU A 478 7.94 -10.74 -22.22
CA GLU A 478 7.04 -11.63 -22.98
C GLU A 478 7.55 -13.08 -22.97
N THR A 479 8.85 -13.27 -23.19
CA THR A 479 9.47 -14.60 -23.24
C THR A 479 9.51 -15.24 -21.85
N ALA A 480 9.92 -14.49 -20.82
CA ALA A 480 9.99 -14.96 -19.44
C ALA A 480 8.62 -15.41 -18.90
N CYS A 481 7.56 -14.70 -19.29
CA CYS A 481 6.20 -14.97 -18.83
C CYS A 481 5.37 -15.87 -19.76
N ARG A 482 5.90 -16.34 -20.89
CA ARG A 482 5.12 -17.07 -21.91
C ARG A 482 4.37 -18.27 -21.35
N SER A 483 5.04 -19.12 -20.58
CA SER A 483 4.43 -20.30 -19.95
C SER A 483 3.30 -19.96 -18.98
N VAL A 484 3.44 -18.86 -18.25
CA VAL A 484 2.43 -18.37 -17.30
C VAL A 484 1.24 -17.77 -18.04
N ILE A 485 1.49 -17.02 -19.11
CA ILE A 485 0.45 -16.44 -19.96
C ILE A 485 -0.40 -17.54 -20.58
N ASP A 486 0.23 -18.57 -21.16
CA ASP A 486 -0.46 -19.66 -21.84
C ASP A 486 -1.27 -20.55 -20.89
N THR A 487 -0.94 -20.55 -19.59
CA THR A 487 -1.63 -21.40 -18.59
C THR A 487 -2.67 -20.63 -17.77
N LEU A 488 -2.35 -19.41 -17.30
CA LEU A 488 -3.20 -18.62 -16.41
C LEU A 488 -3.95 -17.49 -17.12
N CYS A 489 -3.42 -16.98 -18.24
CA CYS A 489 -3.94 -15.78 -18.93
C CYS A 489 -4.34 -16.02 -20.39
N ALA A 490 -4.51 -17.27 -20.82
CA ALA A 490 -4.66 -17.65 -22.24
C ALA A 490 -5.86 -16.99 -22.96
N ARG A 491 -6.93 -16.65 -22.22
CA ARG A 491 -8.15 -16.04 -22.79
C ARG A 491 -8.09 -14.52 -22.90
N ILE A 492 -6.98 -13.91 -22.47
CA ILE A 492 -6.86 -12.45 -22.36
C ILE A 492 -6.15 -11.91 -23.60
N LYS A 493 -6.78 -10.95 -24.28
CA LYS A 493 -6.20 -10.29 -25.45
C LYS A 493 -5.05 -9.35 -25.04
N PRO A 494 -3.91 -9.36 -25.75
CA PRO A 494 -2.81 -8.43 -25.49
C PRO A 494 -3.21 -6.98 -25.83
N GLY A 495 -2.65 -6.03 -25.09
CA GLY A 495 -3.01 -4.61 -25.14
C GLY A 495 -3.87 -4.15 -23.96
N ASP A 496 -3.97 -2.83 -23.78
CA ASP A 496 -4.71 -2.16 -22.69
C ASP A 496 -4.35 -2.67 -21.28
N SER A 497 -3.09 -3.06 -21.09
CA SER A 497 -2.53 -3.63 -19.87
C SER A 497 -3.14 -4.97 -19.44
N ASN A 498 -4.04 -5.59 -20.22
CA ASN A 498 -4.82 -6.74 -19.74
C ASN A 498 -3.96 -7.95 -19.33
N VAL A 499 -2.94 -8.28 -20.13
CA VAL A 499 -2.04 -9.43 -19.86
C VAL A 499 -1.16 -9.15 -18.65
N ILE A 500 -0.52 -7.98 -18.57
CA ILE A 500 0.31 -7.56 -17.42
C ILE A 500 -0.48 -7.66 -16.11
N MET A 501 -1.76 -7.29 -16.16
CA MET A 501 -2.62 -7.25 -14.98
C MET A 501 -3.02 -8.64 -14.53
N CYS A 502 -3.34 -9.52 -15.46
CA CYS A 502 -3.56 -10.93 -15.16
C CYS A 502 -2.33 -11.57 -14.48
N LEU A 503 -1.13 -11.26 -14.96
CA LEU A 503 0.11 -11.74 -14.37
C LEU A 503 0.30 -11.20 -12.94
N LEU A 504 0.03 -9.91 -12.71
CA LEU A 504 0.12 -9.28 -11.38
C LEU A 504 -0.94 -9.80 -10.40
N ASP A 505 -2.11 -10.22 -10.87
CA ASP A 505 -3.14 -10.86 -10.06
C ASP A 505 -2.79 -12.30 -9.68
N ASN A 506 -1.99 -12.96 -10.51
CA ASN A 506 -1.53 -14.32 -10.30
C ASN A 506 -0.09 -14.43 -9.79
N ILE A 507 0.51 -13.34 -9.31
CA ILE A 507 1.93 -13.32 -8.89
C ILE A 507 2.28 -14.32 -7.80
N LYS A 508 1.31 -14.66 -6.93
CA LYS A 508 1.49 -15.68 -5.85
C LYS A 508 1.01 -17.07 -6.25
N ASN A 509 0.59 -17.27 -7.49
CA ASN A 509 0.14 -18.57 -7.97
C ASN A 509 1.35 -19.51 -8.06
N ALA A 510 1.21 -20.77 -7.67
CA ALA A 510 2.28 -21.77 -7.72
C ALA A 510 2.84 -22.00 -9.15
N ARG A 511 2.09 -21.62 -10.19
CA ARG A 511 2.51 -21.70 -11.59
C ARG A 511 3.32 -20.49 -12.06
N MET A 512 3.50 -19.45 -11.22
CA MET A 512 4.36 -18.30 -11.52
C MET A 512 5.83 -18.73 -11.46
N THR A 513 6.60 -18.42 -12.50
CA THR A 513 8.05 -18.68 -12.52
C THR A 513 8.80 -17.52 -11.89
N GLU A 514 9.92 -17.80 -11.23
CA GLU A 514 10.76 -16.77 -10.61
C GLU A 514 11.24 -15.74 -11.65
N GLU A 515 11.61 -16.18 -12.86
CA GLU A 515 12.03 -15.29 -13.94
C GLU A 515 10.90 -14.36 -14.42
N CYS A 516 9.66 -14.86 -14.54
CA CYS A 516 8.51 -14.03 -14.90
C CYS A 516 8.20 -13.04 -13.78
N GLU A 517 8.17 -13.49 -12.52
CA GLU A 517 7.92 -12.63 -11.37
C GLU A 517 8.91 -11.47 -11.30
N ASP A 518 10.21 -11.76 -11.44
CA ASP A 518 11.27 -10.75 -11.38
C ASP A 518 11.12 -9.68 -12.46
N ARG A 519 10.95 -10.10 -13.72
CA ARG A 519 10.82 -9.18 -14.86
C ARG A 519 9.53 -8.38 -14.79
N LEU A 520 8.44 -9.03 -14.39
CA LEU A 520 7.15 -8.38 -14.21
C LEU A 520 7.24 -7.29 -13.13
N MET A 521 7.95 -7.57 -12.03
CA MET A 521 8.11 -6.62 -10.93
C MET A 521 9.03 -5.44 -11.27
N GLU A 522 10.00 -5.63 -12.17
CA GLU A 522 10.83 -4.54 -12.72
C GLU A 522 9.96 -3.53 -13.50
N VAL A 523 9.04 -4.00 -14.35
CA VAL A 523 8.12 -3.13 -15.10
C VAL A 523 7.04 -2.56 -14.19
N ALA A 524 6.45 -3.38 -13.31
CA ALA A 524 5.39 -2.97 -12.40
C ALA A 524 5.83 -1.87 -11.42
N TYR A 525 7.11 -1.83 -11.04
CA TYR A 525 7.70 -0.75 -10.25
C TYR A 525 7.50 0.63 -10.88
N PHE A 526 7.75 0.75 -12.20
CA PHE A 526 7.59 2.00 -12.93
C PHE A 526 6.12 2.32 -13.19
N MET A 527 5.31 1.32 -13.57
CA MET A 527 3.86 1.48 -13.75
C MET A 527 3.16 1.98 -12.48
N ALA A 528 3.60 1.48 -11.33
CA ALA A 528 3.02 1.86 -10.05
C ALA A 528 3.36 3.30 -9.66
N ARG A 529 4.54 3.83 -10.01
CA ARG A 529 4.91 5.22 -9.73
C ARG A 529 4.32 6.20 -10.73
N ASP A 530 4.33 5.84 -12.01
CA ASP A 530 3.83 6.69 -13.08
C ASP A 530 2.53 6.16 -13.67
N TRP A 531 1.40 6.72 -13.22
CA TRP A 531 0.07 6.36 -13.73
C TRP A 531 -0.09 6.64 -15.23
N ARG A 532 0.79 7.45 -15.85
CA ARG A 532 0.75 7.66 -17.30
C ARG A 532 1.05 6.37 -18.05
N LEU A 533 1.73 5.39 -17.45
CA LEU A 533 1.95 4.04 -18.00
C LEU A 533 0.71 3.12 -17.87
N THR A 534 -0.43 3.69 -17.49
CA THR A 534 -1.70 2.96 -17.31
C THR A 534 -2.79 3.62 -18.16
N PRO A 535 -2.86 3.33 -19.48
CA PRO A 535 -3.69 4.08 -20.43
C PRO A 535 -5.19 3.94 -20.12
N LYS A 536 -5.62 2.80 -19.56
CA LYS A 536 -7.01 2.56 -19.20
C LYS A 536 -7.47 3.50 -18.08
N LEU A 537 -6.64 3.69 -17.05
CA LEU A 537 -6.91 4.64 -15.97
C LEU A 537 -7.10 6.04 -16.54
N MET A 538 -6.28 6.41 -17.52
CA MET A 538 -6.39 7.73 -18.14
C MET A 538 -7.65 7.92 -18.95
N ARG A 539 -8.01 6.96 -19.80
CA ARG A 539 -9.28 7.07 -20.54
C ARG A 539 -10.49 7.19 -19.61
N THR A 540 -10.50 6.45 -18.49
CA THR A 540 -11.65 6.43 -17.57
C THR A 540 -11.68 7.59 -16.57
N CYS A 541 -10.51 8.04 -16.09
CA CYS A 541 -10.41 9.01 -14.98
C CYS A 541 -9.96 10.41 -15.40
N GLN A 542 -9.61 10.64 -16.68
CA GLN A 542 -9.08 11.93 -17.15
C GLN A 542 -10.00 13.10 -16.82
N LYS A 543 -11.32 12.97 -17.04
CA LYS A 543 -12.27 14.04 -16.72
C LYS A 543 -12.23 14.40 -15.23
N ASN A 544 -12.24 13.40 -14.36
CA ASN A 544 -12.13 13.62 -12.92
C ASN A 544 -10.77 14.24 -12.52
N LEU A 545 -9.67 13.86 -13.18
CA LEU A 545 -8.35 14.46 -12.95
C LEU A 545 -8.30 15.95 -13.33
N LEU A 546 -8.96 16.34 -14.42
CA LEU A 546 -9.05 17.73 -14.85
C LEU A 546 -9.97 18.53 -13.91
N ASP A 547 -11.19 18.04 -13.69
CA ASP A 547 -12.26 18.78 -13.00
C ASP A 547 -12.07 18.80 -11.48
N LEU A 548 -11.73 17.66 -10.87
CA LEU A 548 -11.59 17.53 -9.40
C LEU A 548 -10.15 17.78 -8.93
N CYS A 549 -9.17 17.29 -9.70
CA CYS A 549 -7.77 17.33 -9.29
C CYS A 549 -6.92 18.42 -9.98
N LYS A 550 -7.54 19.27 -10.82
CA LYS A 550 -6.89 20.42 -11.48
C LYS A 550 -5.62 20.05 -12.27
N LEU A 551 -5.63 18.90 -12.94
CA LEU A 551 -4.54 18.49 -13.84
C LEU A 551 -4.43 19.46 -15.03
N SER A 552 -3.21 19.84 -15.43
CA SER A 552 -3.00 20.68 -16.62
C SER A 552 -3.42 19.92 -17.89
N PRO A 553 -4.14 20.55 -18.86
CA PRO A 553 -4.50 19.91 -20.13
C PRO A 553 -3.31 19.38 -20.97
N SER A 554 -2.10 19.90 -20.75
CA SER A 554 -0.86 19.51 -21.42
C SER A 554 0.00 18.49 -20.66
N TRP A 555 -0.59 17.77 -19.69
CA TRP A 555 0.09 16.83 -18.79
C TRP A 555 0.91 15.73 -19.49
N SER A 556 0.49 15.28 -20.67
CA SER A 556 1.09 14.13 -21.37
C SER A 556 2.45 14.44 -21.99
N MET A 557 2.67 15.68 -22.43
CA MET A 557 3.92 16.15 -23.02
C MET A 557 4.95 16.61 -21.98
N SER A 558 4.54 16.76 -20.72
CA SER A 558 5.45 17.18 -19.64
C SER A 558 6.29 16.00 -19.15
N ASN A 559 7.58 16.02 -19.47
CA ASN A 559 8.56 15.10 -18.89
C ASN A 559 9.00 15.50 -17.48
N ASN A 560 8.57 16.66 -16.97
CA ASN A 560 9.06 17.25 -15.72
C ASN A 560 8.20 16.95 -14.49
N MET A 561 7.14 16.15 -14.59
CA MET A 561 6.35 15.76 -13.41
C MET A 561 7.15 14.82 -12.51
N THR A 562 7.26 15.15 -11.22
CA THR A 562 7.92 14.31 -10.21
C THR A 562 7.01 13.15 -9.78
N ASP A 563 7.60 12.08 -9.23
CA ASP A 563 6.85 10.93 -8.71
C ASP A 563 5.88 11.36 -7.59
N VAL A 564 6.28 12.35 -6.77
CA VAL A 564 5.44 12.98 -5.74
C VAL A 564 4.20 13.64 -6.36
N GLN A 565 4.37 14.42 -7.43
CA GLN A 565 3.23 15.05 -8.13
C GLN A 565 2.30 14.00 -8.73
N LEU A 566 2.85 12.96 -9.36
CA LEU A 566 2.06 11.84 -9.91
C LEU A 566 1.27 11.12 -8.82
N GLY A 567 1.90 10.91 -7.66
CA GLY A 567 1.28 10.37 -6.45
C GLY A 567 0.13 11.20 -5.89
N GLN A 568 0.30 12.53 -5.84
CA GLN A 568 -0.73 13.47 -5.40
C GLN A 568 -2.02 13.38 -6.23
N TYR A 569 -1.91 13.26 -7.56
CA TYR A 569 -3.08 13.13 -8.43
C TYR A 569 -3.86 11.83 -8.19
N LEU A 570 -3.16 10.72 -7.97
CA LEU A 570 -3.81 9.46 -7.59
C LEU A 570 -4.44 9.53 -6.20
N GLY A 571 -3.76 10.19 -5.25
CA GLY A 571 -4.33 10.50 -3.93
C GLY A 571 -5.59 11.35 -4.02
N CYS A 572 -5.63 12.36 -4.90
CA CYS A 572 -6.78 13.21 -5.12
C CYS A 572 -7.98 12.45 -5.73
N LEU A 573 -7.75 11.64 -6.78
CA LEU A 573 -8.79 10.77 -7.34
C LEU A 573 -9.39 9.89 -6.26
N TYR A 574 -8.53 9.32 -5.43
CA TYR A 574 -8.94 8.46 -4.33
C TYR A 574 -9.77 9.18 -3.27
N GLN A 575 -9.39 10.40 -2.88
CA GLN A 575 -10.17 11.23 -1.95
C GLN A 575 -11.60 11.47 -2.45
N HIS A 576 -11.78 11.55 -3.76
CA HIS A 576 -13.08 11.77 -4.40
C HIS A 576 -13.72 10.49 -4.93
N LYS A 577 -13.36 9.30 -4.40
CA LYS A 577 -13.79 8.00 -4.96
C LYS A 577 -15.29 7.85 -5.19
N GLN A 578 -16.13 8.45 -4.34
CA GLN A 578 -17.59 8.41 -4.45
C GLN A 578 -18.14 9.26 -5.61
N GLN A 579 -17.39 10.26 -6.08
CA GLN A 579 -17.73 11.13 -7.21
C GLN A 579 -17.15 10.63 -8.54
N LEU A 580 -16.40 9.52 -8.53
CA LEU A 580 -15.85 8.89 -9.72
C LEU A 580 -16.87 7.97 -10.38
N SER A 581 -16.79 7.84 -11.70
CA SER A 581 -17.49 6.80 -12.45
C SER A 581 -17.06 5.39 -12.00
N ASP A 582 -17.94 4.40 -12.14
CA ASP A 582 -17.65 3.02 -11.72
C ASP A 582 -16.45 2.43 -12.45
N GLU A 583 -16.28 2.77 -13.74
CA GLU A 583 -15.12 2.38 -14.54
C GLU A 583 -13.82 3.01 -14.01
N CYS A 584 -13.84 4.32 -13.70
CA CYS A 584 -12.68 5.01 -13.14
C CYS A 584 -12.34 4.47 -11.74
N ARG A 585 -13.35 4.24 -10.91
CA ARG A 585 -13.19 3.71 -9.55
C ARG A 585 -12.59 2.31 -9.57
N THR A 586 -13.03 1.46 -10.49
CA THR A 586 -12.51 0.10 -10.67
C THR A 586 -11.05 0.12 -11.10
N GLU A 587 -10.70 0.95 -12.09
CA GLU A 587 -9.32 1.05 -12.56
C GLU A 587 -8.40 1.72 -11.52
N LEU A 588 -8.90 2.71 -10.77
CA LEU A 588 -8.20 3.31 -9.64
C LEU A 588 -7.91 2.27 -8.56
N LYS A 589 -8.91 1.46 -8.16
CA LYS A 589 -8.70 0.33 -7.24
C LYS A 589 -7.64 -0.63 -7.78
N ARG A 590 -7.63 -0.88 -9.09
CA ARG A 590 -6.62 -1.75 -9.74
C ARG A 590 -5.22 -1.17 -9.65
N ILE A 591 -5.00 0.09 -10.01
CA ILE A 591 -3.67 0.73 -9.93
C ILE A 591 -3.17 0.80 -8.48
N MET A 592 -4.07 1.05 -7.53
CA MET A 592 -3.71 1.00 -6.10
C MET A 592 -3.33 -0.42 -5.66
N SER A 593 -3.98 -1.45 -6.21
CA SER A 593 -3.58 -2.86 -6.00
C SER A 593 -2.18 -3.17 -6.56
N ILE A 594 -1.82 -2.61 -7.71
CA ILE A 594 -0.46 -2.79 -8.26
C ILE A 594 0.58 -2.08 -7.40
N ARG A 595 0.28 -0.85 -6.95
CA ARG A 595 1.16 -0.07 -6.06
C ARG A 595 1.49 -0.84 -4.78
N THR A 596 0.49 -1.47 -4.17
CA THR A 596 0.69 -2.29 -2.98
C THR A 596 1.54 -3.54 -3.25
N LYS A 597 1.36 -4.21 -4.40
CA LYS A 597 2.13 -5.41 -4.78
C LYS A 597 3.57 -5.09 -5.20
N ALA A 598 3.80 -3.99 -5.94
CA ALA A 598 5.05 -3.70 -6.64
C ALA A 598 6.09 -2.91 -5.82
N ILE A 599 5.64 -2.02 -4.93
CA ILE A 599 6.52 -1.00 -4.32
C ILE A 599 6.95 -1.36 -2.87
N GLY A 600 6.17 -2.16 -2.14
CA GLY A 600 6.49 -2.50 -0.73
C GLY A 600 6.22 -1.34 0.24
N LEU A 601 6.63 -0.12 -0.08
CA LEU A 601 6.33 1.12 0.65
C LEU A 601 5.87 2.21 -0.34
N MET A 602 4.86 3.03 -0.01
CA MET A 602 4.42 4.08 -0.96
C MET A 602 5.55 5.09 -1.25
N PRO A 603 5.72 5.56 -2.50
CA PRO A 603 6.77 6.52 -2.87
C PRO A 603 6.79 7.78 -2.00
N GLU A 604 5.60 8.25 -1.58
CA GLU A 604 5.44 9.41 -0.71
C GLU A 604 5.96 9.17 0.73
N ILE A 605 6.07 7.91 1.15
CA ILE A 605 6.72 7.54 2.42
C ILE A 605 8.20 7.27 2.18
N GLU A 606 8.53 6.54 1.11
CA GLU A 606 9.92 6.24 0.75
C GLU A 606 10.74 7.54 0.63
N ASP A 607 10.27 8.52 -0.16
CA ASP A 607 10.98 9.79 -0.39
C ASP A 607 11.10 10.65 0.88
N ASN A 608 10.02 10.74 1.67
CA ASN A 608 9.97 11.62 2.85
C ASN A 608 10.56 10.97 4.12
N CYS A 609 10.70 9.64 4.16
CA CYS A 609 11.16 8.89 5.32
C CYS A 609 12.51 8.20 5.11
N MET A 610 13.25 8.48 4.04
CA MET A 610 14.52 7.79 3.73
C MET A 610 15.49 7.74 4.92
N ARG A 611 15.60 8.83 5.70
CA ARG A 611 16.49 8.89 6.87
C ARG A 611 15.96 8.09 8.04
N ASP A 612 14.66 8.21 8.35
CA ASP A 612 14.01 7.45 9.42
C ASP A 612 13.96 5.95 9.15
N LEU A 613 13.86 5.58 7.87
CA LEU A 613 13.95 4.19 7.41
C LEU A 613 15.34 3.58 7.62
N ALA A 614 16.41 4.38 7.64
CA ALA A 614 17.75 3.88 7.98
C ALA A 614 17.84 3.42 9.44
N ALA A 615 17.05 4.01 10.35
CA ALA A 615 16.93 3.59 11.74
C ALA A 615 16.04 2.34 11.91
N CYS A 616 15.40 1.87 10.84
CA CYS A 616 14.67 0.61 10.77
C CYS A 616 15.58 -0.46 10.17
N LYS A 617 15.89 -1.53 10.93
CA LYS A 617 16.61 -2.69 10.37
C LYS A 617 15.88 -3.15 9.10
N LYS A 618 16.61 -3.42 8.01
CA LYS A 618 16.03 -3.98 6.76
C LYS A 618 15.20 -5.22 7.12
N PRO A 619 13.87 -5.20 6.96
CA PRO A 619 13.04 -6.34 7.29
C PRO A 619 13.23 -7.46 6.26
N GLU A 620 13.11 -8.72 6.69
CA GLU A 620 13.12 -9.90 5.79
C GLU A 620 11.92 -9.91 4.83
N ILE A 621 10.84 -9.18 5.16
CA ILE A 621 9.60 -9.12 4.38
C ILE A 621 9.32 -7.67 3.97
N LYS A 622 9.24 -7.42 2.65
CA LYS A 622 8.80 -6.14 2.09
C LYS A 622 7.40 -5.76 2.58
N GLY A 623 7.23 -4.53 3.07
CA GLY A 623 6.00 -3.98 3.65
C GLY A 623 6.02 -3.81 5.17
N GLU A 624 7.06 -4.27 5.87
CA GLU A 624 7.24 -4.08 7.32
C GLU A 624 7.95 -2.76 7.67
N GLU A 625 8.53 -2.09 6.67
CA GLU A 625 9.17 -0.78 6.81
C GLU A 625 8.19 0.25 7.37
N LEU A 626 6.95 0.27 6.85
CA LEU A 626 5.89 1.11 7.39
C LEU A 626 5.57 0.79 8.84
N LYS A 627 5.52 -0.49 9.20
CA LYS A 627 5.25 -0.90 10.58
C LYS A 627 6.33 -0.42 11.53
N CYS A 628 7.59 -0.42 11.07
CA CYS A 628 8.69 0.14 11.84
C CYS A 628 8.50 1.65 12.03
N LEU A 629 8.18 2.39 10.96
CA LEU A 629 7.89 3.83 11.04
C LEU A 629 6.69 4.11 11.97
N GLN A 630 5.62 3.32 11.90
CA GLN A 630 4.45 3.42 12.79
C GLN A 630 4.75 3.06 14.25
N LYS A 631 5.75 2.19 14.50
CA LYS A 631 6.24 1.92 15.86
C LYS A 631 7.07 3.09 16.39
N LYS A 632 7.89 3.71 15.53
CA LYS A 632 8.75 4.85 15.83
C LYS A 632 8.10 6.21 15.55
N TYR A 633 6.78 6.27 15.40
CA TYR A 633 6.07 7.46 14.92
C TYR A 633 6.37 8.75 15.71
N LYS A 634 6.60 8.64 17.03
CA LYS A 634 6.94 9.78 17.88
C LYS A 634 8.34 10.35 17.59
N THR A 635 9.28 9.53 17.12
CA THR A 635 10.69 9.87 16.89
C THR A 635 11.03 10.15 15.42
N LEU A 636 10.02 10.17 14.53
CA LEU A 636 10.19 10.48 13.10
C LEU A 636 10.44 11.98 12.87
N GLU A 637 11.17 12.31 11.80
CA GLU A 637 11.28 13.68 11.29
C GLU A 637 9.89 14.23 10.90
N SER A 638 9.70 15.56 10.94
CA SER A 638 8.38 16.19 10.76
C SER A 638 7.71 15.87 9.41
N GLU A 639 8.49 15.81 8.32
CA GLU A 639 8.02 15.47 6.98
C GLU A 639 7.61 13.99 6.90
N CYS A 640 8.43 13.09 7.43
CA CYS A 640 8.13 11.67 7.50
C CYS A 640 6.91 11.39 8.38
N LYS A 641 6.83 12.03 9.55
CA LYS A 641 5.71 11.93 10.48
C LYS A 641 4.39 12.32 9.81
N SER A 642 4.36 13.42 9.07
CA SER A 642 3.19 13.86 8.30
C SER A 642 2.80 12.85 7.22
N ALA A 643 3.78 12.33 6.47
CA ALA A 643 3.54 11.31 5.43
C ALA A 643 2.99 10.00 6.01
N VAL A 644 3.58 9.51 7.10
CA VAL A 644 3.16 8.30 7.82
C VAL A 644 1.77 8.50 8.43
N GLN A 645 1.46 9.67 8.99
CA GLN A 645 0.13 9.99 9.54
C GLN A 645 -0.93 9.97 8.45
N LYS A 646 -0.68 10.64 7.32
CA LYS A 646 -1.60 10.72 6.18
C LYS A 646 -1.88 9.33 5.61
N TYR A 647 -0.86 8.51 5.43
CA TYR A 647 -1.01 7.16 4.91
C TYR A 647 -1.69 6.23 5.92
N THR A 648 -1.29 6.27 7.19
CA THR A 648 -1.88 5.44 8.24
C THR A 648 -3.38 5.72 8.38
N LYS A 649 -3.78 7.00 8.35
CA LYS A 649 -5.20 7.39 8.32
C LYS A 649 -5.93 6.80 7.12
N MET A 650 -5.32 6.85 5.93
CA MET A 650 -5.88 6.26 4.71
C MET A 650 -6.06 4.75 4.83
N THR A 651 -5.08 4.02 5.39
CA THR A 651 -5.14 2.56 5.57
C THR A 651 -6.15 2.12 6.63
N ILE A 652 -6.32 2.89 7.71
CA ILE A 652 -7.29 2.57 8.77
C ILE A 652 -8.72 2.76 8.27
N SER A 653 -8.98 3.85 7.55
CA SER A 653 -10.28 4.08 6.92
C SER A 653 -10.58 3.09 5.80
N ASN A 654 -9.55 2.43 5.25
CA ASN A 654 -9.67 1.56 4.08
C ASN A 654 -8.66 0.39 4.18
N PRO A 655 -9.02 -0.66 4.93
CA PRO A 655 -8.16 -1.81 5.25
C PRO A 655 -7.57 -2.50 4.01
N SER A 656 -8.22 -2.37 2.85
CA SER A 656 -7.77 -2.90 1.57
C SER A 656 -6.41 -2.36 1.11
N PHE A 657 -5.98 -1.20 1.61
CA PHE A 657 -4.68 -0.61 1.28
C PHE A 657 -3.56 -1.01 2.25
N ASP A 658 -3.89 -1.65 3.37
CA ASP A 658 -2.87 -2.31 4.18
C ASP A 658 -2.41 -3.56 3.42
N PHE A 659 -1.30 -3.40 2.68
CA PHE A 659 -0.70 -4.47 1.88
C PHE A 659 -0.46 -5.72 2.71
N LEU A 660 0.02 -5.56 3.94
CA LEU A 660 0.39 -6.71 4.76
C LEU A 660 -0.85 -7.41 5.31
N LEU A 661 -1.89 -6.66 5.69
CA LEU A 661 -3.19 -7.20 6.06
C LEU A 661 -3.79 -7.97 4.88
N MET A 662 -3.88 -7.38 3.68
CA MET A 662 -4.44 -8.06 2.50
C MET A 662 -3.59 -9.25 2.05
N LYS A 663 -2.26 -9.17 2.14
CA LYS A 663 -1.34 -10.25 1.81
C LYS A 663 -1.51 -11.46 2.71
N THR A 664 -1.67 -11.24 4.02
CA THR A 664 -1.74 -12.32 5.02
C THR A 664 -3.17 -12.83 5.21
N CYS A 665 -4.17 -11.94 5.16
CA CYS A 665 -5.58 -12.29 5.35
C CYS A 665 -6.30 -12.70 4.07
N GLY A 666 -5.70 -12.58 2.88
CA GLY A 666 -6.35 -12.94 1.60
C GLY A 666 -7.09 -14.29 1.59
N PRO A 667 -6.48 -15.40 2.06
CA PRO A 667 -7.17 -16.69 2.17
C PRO A 667 -8.34 -16.67 3.18
N MET A 668 -8.16 -15.97 4.30
CA MET A 668 -9.15 -15.84 5.38
C MET A 668 -10.35 -14.98 4.96
N ILE A 669 -10.12 -13.95 4.16
CA ILE A 669 -11.17 -13.09 3.59
C ILE A 669 -12.11 -13.93 2.72
N ARG A 670 -11.58 -14.79 1.85
CA ARG A 670 -12.41 -15.66 1.00
C ARG A 670 -13.19 -16.69 1.81
N MET A 671 -12.62 -17.15 2.93
CA MET A 671 -13.24 -18.18 3.77
C MET A 671 -14.32 -17.62 4.70
N PHE A 672 -14.10 -16.46 5.31
CA PHE A 672 -14.98 -15.90 6.33
C PHE A 672 -15.83 -14.71 5.86
N CYS A 673 -15.40 -13.99 4.82
CA CYS A 673 -15.95 -12.69 4.43
C CYS A 673 -16.36 -12.65 2.94
N SER A 674 -16.71 -13.80 2.35
CA SER A 674 -17.13 -13.91 0.94
C SER A 674 -18.39 -13.11 0.58
N ASN A 675 -19.22 -12.78 1.59
CA ASN A 675 -20.52 -12.12 1.39
C ASN A 675 -20.48 -10.60 1.62
N VAL A 676 -19.30 -10.04 1.91
CA VAL A 676 -19.13 -8.60 2.07
C VAL A 676 -19.02 -7.99 0.68
N GLU A 677 -19.99 -7.13 0.31
CA GLU A 677 -19.92 -6.39 -0.96
C GLU A 677 -18.61 -5.60 -1.03
N SER A 678 -17.95 -5.63 -2.20
CA SER A 678 -16.65 -5.00 -2.48
C SER A 678 -16.61 -3.47 -2.34
N GLU A 679 -17.69 -2.86 -1.85
CA GLU A 679 -17.84 -1.42 -1.63
C GLU A 679 -17.74 -1.01 -0.16
N ASN A 680 -18.04 -1.90 0.80
CA ASN A 680 -18.04 -1.58 2.23
C ASN A 680 -16.76 -2.07 2.93
N GLU A 681 -15.65 -1.36 2.70
CA GLU A 681 -14.32 -1.68 3.27
C GLU A 681 -14.32 -1.70 4.82
N ASN A 682 -15.22 -0.95 5.46
CA ASN A 682 -15.44 -0.98 6.92
C ASN A 682 -16.06 -2.29 7.41
N GLU A 683 -16.84 -2.98 6.58
CA GLU A 683 -17.47 -4.25 6.90
C GLU A 683 -16.49 -5.42 6.76
N LEU A 684 -15.52 -5.31 5.85
CA LEU A 684 -14.44 -6.27 5.68
C LEU A 684 -13.60 -6.40 6.96
N ILE A 685 -13.14 -5.29 7.52
CA ILE A 685 -12.35 -5.34 8.77
C ILE A 685 -13.20 -5.79 9.96
N ARG A 686 -14.47 -5.39 10.03
CA ARG A 686 -15.40 -5.91 11.06
C ARG A 686 -15.58 -7.42 10.96
N CYS A 687 -15.70 -7.96 9.75
CA CYS A 687 -15.78 -9.39 9.51
C CYS A 687 -14.49 -10.12 9.94
N LEU A 688 -13.31 -9.58 9.58
CA LEU A 688 -12.02 -10.13 9.98
C LEU A 688 -11.83 -10.10 11.51
N VAL A 689 -12.16 -8.98 12.16
CA VAL A 689 -12.11 -8.84 13.63
C VAL A 689 -13.07 -9.83 14.31
N LYS A 690 -14.29 -9.98 13.80
CA LYS A 690 -15.28 -10.94 14.33
C LYS A 690 -14.77 -12.38 14.29
N ASN A 691 -14.06 -12.75 13.23
CA ASN A 691 -13.54 -14.12 13.05
C ASN A 691 -12.08 -14.30 13.51
N LYS A 692 -11.44 -13.25 14.04
CA LYS A 692 -10.01 -13.22 14.40
C LYS A 692 -9.56 -14.36 15.32
N ASN A 693 -10.44 -14.79 16.22
CA ASN A 693 -10.15 -15.86 17.19
C ASN A 693 -10.70 -17.24 16.77
N ASN A 694 -11.19 -17.40 15.55
CA ASN A 694 -11.60 -18.70 15.03
C ASN A 694 -10.38 -19.62 14.89
N GLN A 695 -10.53 -20.92 15.21
CA GLN A 695 -9.46 -21.91 15.10
C GLN A 695 -8.87 -22.02 13.69
N LYS A 696 -9.67 -21.76 12.64
CA LYS A 696 -9.22 -21.78 11.24
C LYS A 696 -8.55 -20.47 10.79
N MET A 697 -8.46 -19.46 11.66
CA MET A 697 -7.80 -18.19 11.34
C MET A 697 -6.28 -18.37 11.28
N ASP A 698 -5.66 -17.94 10.19
CA ASP A 698 -4.20 -17.95 10.05
C ASP A 698 -3.52 -17.07 11.12
N PHE A 699 -2.46 -17.57 11.73
CA PHE A 699 -1.74 -16.85 12.80
C PHE A 699 -1.19 -15.51 12.32
N ARG A 700 -0.64 -15.43 11.10
CA ARG A 700 -0.08 -14.18 10.57
C ARG A 700 -1.18 -13.17 10.25
N CYS A 701 -2.30 -13.64 9.70
CA CYS A 701 -3.48 -12.80 9.52
C CYS A 701 -3.99 -12.26 10.86
N LYS A 702 -4.11 -13.11 11.88
CA LYS A 702 -4.50 -12.73 13.24
C LYS A 702 -3.59 -11.63 13.80
N THR A 703 -2.27 -11.80 13.73
CA THR A 703 -1.31 -10.79 14.20
C THR A 703 -1.46 -9.45 13.46
N ASN A 704 -1.73 -9.48 12.15
CA ASN A 704 -1.93 -8.25 11.38
C ASN A 704 -3.25 -7.56 11.67
N ILE A 705 -4.33 -8.31 11.92
CA ILE A 705 -5.60 -7.74 12.40
C ILE A 705 -5.38 -7.07 13.76
N GLU A 706 -4.71 -7.73 14.70
CA GLU A 706 -4.38 -7.14 16.01
C GLU A 706 -3.51 -5.88 15.86
N HIS A 707 -2.52 -5.92 14.97
CA HIS A 707 -1.68 -4.76 14.70
C HIS A 707 -2.48 -3.58 14.15
N HIS A 708 -3.39 -3.82 13.20
CA HIS A 708 -4.29 -2.80 12.66
C HIS A 708 -5.19 -2.21 13.75
N GLN A 709 -5.73 -3.04 14.66
CA GLN A 709 -6.51 -2.58 15.81
C GLN A 709 -5.66 -1.72 16.77
N ILE A 710 -4.41 -2.10 17.04
CA ILE A 710 -3.49 -1.35 17.91
C ILE A 710 -3.13 0.02 17.31
N ILE A 711 -2.80 0.09 16.02
CA ILE A 711 -2.45 1.37 15.38
C ILE A 711 -3.63 2.35 15.43
N SER A 712 -4.86 1.87 15.24
CA SER A 712 -6.06 2.71 15.34
C SER A 712 -6.25 3.34 16.72
N LEU A 713 -5.63 2.81 17.78
CA LEU A 713 -5.77 3.30 19.15
C LEU A 713 -4.72 4.37 19.55
N LYS A 714 -3.65 4.56 18.75
CA LYS A 714 -2.46 5.34 19.16
C LYS A 714 -2.61 6.86 19.13
N ASP A 715 -3.42 7.43 18.24
CA ASP A 715 -3.52 8.90 18.03
C ASP A 715 -4.99 9.29 17.78
N GLU A 716 -5.39 10.48 18.24
CA GLU A 716 -6.73 11.05 17.99
C GLU A 716 -7.00 11.27 16.50
N ALA A 717 -5.96 11.51 15.70
CA ALA A 717 -6.08 11.64 14.24
C ALA A 717 -6.58 10.35 13.55
N PHE A 718 -6.55 9.21 14.26
CA PHE A 718 -6.96 7.89 13.78
C PHE A 718 -8.34 7.44 14.31
N LEU A 719 -9.12 8.34 14.93
CA LEU A 719 -10.52 8.08 15.26
C LEU A 719 -11.29 7.60 14.02
N SER A 720 -12.06 6.52 14.16
CA SER A 720 -12.88 6.03 13.05
C SER A 720 -13.87 7.12 12.65
N GLU A 721 -14.11 7.28 11.35
CA GLU A 721 -15.01 8.32 10.84
C GLU A 721 -16.41 8.20 11.44
N GLN A 722 -16.86 6.98 11.73
CA GLN A 722 -18.15 6.69 12.37
C GLN A 722 -18.17 7.03 13.86
N PHE A 723 -17.10 6.72 14.60
CA PHE A 723 -16.97 7.12 16.01
C PHE A 723 -16.96 8.63 16.15
N ARG A 724 -16.18 9.32 15.31
CA ARG A 724 -16.19 10.78 15.29
C ARG A 724 -17.57 11.31 14.92
N LYS A 725 -18.23 10.78 13.88
CA LYS A 725 -19.57 11.22 13.47
C LYS A 725 -20.62 11.12 14.58
N HIS A 726 -20.61 10.05 15.37
CA HIS A 726 -21.64 9.82 16.39
C HIS A 726 -21.33 10.39 17.78
N CYS A 727 -20.06 10.65 18.11
CA CYS A 727 -19.62 11.13 19.42
C CYS A 727 -18.98 12.54 19.41
N ASN A 728 -18.98 13.26 18.27
CA ASN A 728 -18.24 14.53 18.15
C ASN A 728 -18.68 15.58 19.19
N ASP A 729 -19.99 15.67 19.44
CA ASP A 729 -20.56 16.67 20.34
C ASP A 729 -20.04 16.44 21.76
N GLU A 730 -20.11 15.20 22.24
CA GLU A 730 -19.66 14.79 23.58
C GLU A 730 -18.14 14.89 23.74
N ILE A 731 -17.38 14.55 22.70
CA ILE A 731 -15.92 14.68 22.70
C ILE A 731 -15.52 16.14 22.87
N THR A 732 -16.16 17.04 22.12
CA THR A 732 -15.84 18.47 22.15
C THR A 732 -16.24 19.12 23.47
N SER A 733 -17.38 18.70 24.05
CA SER A 733 -17.89 19.30 25.29
C SER A 733 -17.21 18.78 26.56
N HIS A 734 -16.82 17.50 26.62
CA HIS A 734 -16.36 16.87 27.86
C HIS A 734 -14.95 16.26 27.80
N CYS A 735 -14.39 16.00 26.62
CA CYS A 735 -13.13 15.26 26.46
C CYS A 735 -12.10 15.99 25.57
N SER A 736 -12.21 17.31 25.40
CA SER A 736 -11.41 18.12 24.48
C SER A 736 -9.91 18.18 24.79
N THR A 737 -9.50 17.83 26.01
CA THR A 737 -8.10 17.84 26.45
C THR A 737 -7.33 16.56 26.11
N LYS A 738 -7.99 15.51 25.61
CA LYS A 738 -7.40 14.17 25.45
C LYS A 738 -6.86 13.95 24.02
N ARG A 739 -5.59 13.56 23.90
CA ARG A 739 -4.84 13.46 22.61
C ARG A 739 -4.81 12.08 21.93
N SER A 740 -5.42 11.04 22.50
CA SER A 740 -5.41 9.68 21.93
C SER A 740 -6.82 9.07 21.88
N LYS A 741 -7.10 8.21 20.90
CA LYS A 741 -8.37 7.45 20.85
C LYS A 741 -8.61 6.66 22.15
N ALA A 742 -7.56 6.06 22.73
CA ALA A 742 -7.69 5.31 23.97
C ALA A 742 -8.10 6.18 25.17
N SER A 743 -7.57 7.40 25.28
CA SER A 743 -7.93 8.35 26.34
C SER A 743 -9.29 9.00 26.13
N VAL A 744 -9.68 9.28 24.88
CA VAL A 744 -11.06 9.73 24.55
C VAL A 744 -12.10 8.66 24.90
N ILE A 745 -11.87 7.40 24.51
CA ILE A 745 -12.76 6.29 24.87
C ILE A 745 -12.85 6.14 26.40
N GLN A 746 -11.73 6.29 27.13
CA GLN A 746 -11.74 6.20 28.59
C GLN A 746 -12.51 7.35 29.23
N CYS A 747 -12.35 8.57 28.72
CA CYS A 747 -13.11 9.74 29.16
C CYS A 747 -14.61 9.52 28.99
N LEU A 748 -15.06 9.13 27.79
CA LEU A 748 -16.47 8.83 27.54
C LEU A 748 -16.98 7.66 28.40
N ALA A 749 -16.17 6.62 28.62
CA ALA A 749 -16.55 5.51 29.50
C ALA A 749 -16.74 5.94 30.96
N ASN A 750 -15.91 6.87 31.46
CA ASN A 750 -16.06 7.43 32.80
C ASN A 750 -17.35 8.28 32.91
N LEU A 751 -17.69 9.05 31.87
CA LEU A 751 -18.96 9.79 31.82
C LEU A 751 -20.17 8.84 31.86
N VAL A 752 -20.12 7.70 31.14
CA VAL A 752 -21.20 6.69 31.22
C VAL A 752 -21.34 6.12 32.65
N LEU A 753 -20.22 5.90 33.35
CA LEU A 753 -20.25 5.47 34.76
C LEU A 753 -20.87 6.55 35.66
N GLN A 754 -20.53 7.82 35.43
CA GLN A 754 -21.09 8.95 36.16
C GLN A 754 -22.58 9.15 35.87
N ASP A 755 -23.04 8.96 34.64
CA ASP A 755 -24.46 9.05 34.27
C ASP A 755 -25.34 8.10 35.09
N VAL A 756 -24.84 6.89 35.38
CA VAL A 756 -25.54 5.92 36.23
C VAL A 756 -25.52 6.33 37.71
N ILE A 757 -24.40 6.83 38.22
CA ILE A 757 -24.24 7.16 39.65
C ILE A 757 -24.92 8.49 40.00
N LYS A 758 -24.73 9.53 39.18
CA LYS A 758 -25.20 10.91 39.42
C LYS A 758 -26.56 11.22 38.75
N LYS A 759 -27.16 10.25 38.07
CA LYS A 759 -28.43 10.41 37.31
C LYS A 759 -28.37 11.49 36.24
N THR A 760 -27.24 11.62 35.57
CA THR A 760 -27.08 12.51 34.41
C THR A 760 -27.27 11.73 33.10
N ASN A 761 -27.52 12.43 31.99
CA ASN A 761 -27.57 11.83 30.66
C ASN A 761 -26.64 12.62 29.72
N GLN A 762 -25.36 12.63 30.06
CA GLN A 762 -24.33 13.42 29.38
C GLN A 762 -23.99 12.83 28.00
N ILE A 763 -24.22 11.52 27.78
CA ILE A 763 -23.92 10.84 26.52
C ILE A 763 -25.19 10.44 25.77
N LYS A 764 -25.30 10.84 24.49
CA LYS A 764 -26.43 10.43 23.63
C LYS A 764 -26.37 8.93 23.31
N GLU A 765 -27.54 8.32 23.10
CA GLU A 765 -27.67 6.88 22.82
C GLU A 765 -26.88 6.41 21.58
N ASN A 766 -26.75 7.25 20.55
CA ASN A 766 -25.96 6.94 19.34
C ASN A 766 -24.46 6.84 19.67
N CYS A 767 -23.93 7.81 20.43
CA CYS A 767 -22.54 7.75 20.89
C CYS A 767 -22.33 6.57 21.84
N ARG A 768 -23.29 6.30 22.74
CA ARG A 768 -23.23 5.16 23.67
C ARG A 768 -23.15 3.81 22.95
N ASN A 769 -23.88 3.65 21.85
CA ASN A 769 -23.84 2.43 21.03
C ASN A 769 -22.49 2.25 20.29
N GLU A 770 -21.90 3.32 19.78
CA GLU A 770 -20.60 3.25 19.12
C GLU A 770 -19.46 3.03 20.13
N LEU A 771 -19.52 3.72 21.29
CA LEU A 771 -18.61 3.53 22.42
C LEU A 771 -18.62 2.07 22.91
N LYS A 772 -19.80 1.45 22.96
CA LYS A 772 -19.95 0.03 23.29
C LYS A 772 -19.16 -0.88 22.35
N ILE A 773 -19.16 -0.62 21.04
CA ILE A 773 -18.42 -1.42 20.04
C ILE A 773 -16.92 -1.29 20.28
N GLU A 774 -16.42 -0.08 20.51
CA GLU A 774 -15.01 0.17 20.80
C GLU A 774 -14.58 -0.48 22.13
N LEU A 775 -15.39 -0.37 23.18
CA LEU A 775 -15.13 -1.00 24.48
C LEU A 775 -15.15 -2.53 24.43
N LEU A 776 -15.99 -3.11 23.56
CA LEU A 776 -16.05 -4.56 23.30
C LEU A 776 -14.76 -5.07 22.67
N GLN A 777 -14.17 -4.31 21.74
CA GLN A 777 -12.86 -4.66 21.18
C GLN A 777 -11.76 -4.55 22.25
N ARG A 778 -11.82 -3.53 23.12
CA ARG A 778 -10.86 -3.39 24.24
C ARG A 778 -11.00 -4.49 25.29
N SER A 779 -12.17 -5.12 25.48
CA SER A 779 -12.36 -6.22 26.46
C SER A 779 -11.89 -7.56 25.93
N GLU A 780 -11.68 -7.67 24.61
CA GLU A 780 -11.24 -8.89 23.97
C GLU A 780 -9.76 -9.21 24.22
N SER A 781 -8.90 -8.19 24.33
CA SER A 781 -7.47 -8.39 24.53
C SER A 781 -6.84 -7.28 25.35
N ILE A 782 -5.95 -7.65 26.27
CA ILE A 782 -5.17 -6.69 27.07
C ILE A 782 -4.33 -5.75 26.19
N ASN A 783 -3.90 -6.23 25.01
CA ASN A 783 -3.11 -5.42 24.06
C ASN A 783 -3.91 -4.29 23.42
N LEU A 784 -5.24 -4.37 23.46
CA LEU A 784 -6.15 -3.34 22.96
C LEU A 784 -6.52 -2.32 24.05
N ASP A 785 -6.08 -2.53 25.29
CA ASP A 785 -6.24 -1.59 26.39
C ASP A 785 -4.87 -1.14 26.93
N PRO A 786 -4.19 -0.18 26.26
CA PRO A 786 -2.83 0.21 26.62
C PRO A 786 -2.72 0.78 28.05
N LEU A 787 -3.78 1.41 28.56
CA LEU A 787 -3.81 1.96 29.91
C LEU A 787 -3.85 0.85 30.96
N LEU A 788 -4.68 -0.17 30.76
CA LEU A 788 -4.74 -1.33 31.65
C LEU A 788 -3.48 -2.20 31.54
N ALA A 789 -2.95 -2.38 30.32
CA ALA A 789 -1.72 -3.12 30.09
C ALA A 789 -0.50 -2.46 30.75
N LYS A 790 -0.40 -1.12 30.71
CA LYS A 790 0.66 -0.36 31.41
C LYS A 790 0.54 -0.54 32.93
N ALA A 791 -0.66 -0.36 33.48
CA ALA A 791 -0.92 -0.48 34.92
C ALA A 791 -0.67 -1.90 35.48
N CYS A 792 -1.02 -2.94 34.72
CA CYS A 792 -0.95 -4.33 35.17
C CYS A 792 0.28 -5.10 34.65
N ARG A 793 1.29 -4.42 34.07
CA ARG A 793 2.42 -5.06 33.36
C ARG A 793 3.13 -6.12 34.22
N ASN A 794 3.45 -5.79 35.47
CA ASN A 794 4.17 -6.68 36.39
C ASN A 794 3.27 -7.83 36.89
N ASP A 795 2.00 -7.53 37.16
CA ASP A 795 1.02 -8.53 37.60
C ASP A 795 0.74 -9.57 36.52
N ILE A 796 0.71 -9.16 35.24
CA ILE A 796 0.55 -10.08 34.11
C ILE A 796 1.71 -11.07 34.04
N GLN A 797 2.95 -10.60 34.17
CA GLN A 797 4.12 -11.49 34.16
C GLN A 797 4.12 -12.45 35.36
N LYS A 798 3.70 -11.98 36.53
CA LYS A 798 3.70 -12.75 37.77
C LYS A 798 2.59 -13.81 37.84
N PHE A 799 1.36 -13.47 37.43
CA PHE A 799 0.19 -14.32 37.64
C PHE A 799 -0.41 -14.91 36.35
N CYS A 800 -0.18 -14.28 35.19
CA CYS A 800 -0.90 -14.58 33.95
C CYS A 800 -0.01 -14.87 32.74
N SER A 801 1.29 -15.18 32.94
CA SER A 801 2.27 -15.41 31.88
C SER A 801 1.95 -16.59 30.95
N SER A 802 1.17 -17.58 31.41
CA SER A 802 0.76 -18.75 30.63
C SER A 802 -0.48 -18.52 29.75
N ARG A 803 -1.09 -17.34 29.79
CA ARG A 803 -2.33 -17.01 29.07
C ARG A 803 -2.04 -16.21 27.79
N LEU A 804 -2.83 -16.43 26.74
CA LEU A 804 -2.73 -15.65 25.51
C LEU A 804 -3.48 -14.32 25.67
N ALA A 805 -3.03 -13.26 24.98
CA ALA A 805 -3.63 -11.94 25.12
C ALA A 805 -5.08 -11.85 24.65
N GLY A 806 -5.49 -12.64 23.65
CA GLY A 806 -6.85 -12.64 23.10
C GLY A 806 -7.88 -13.47 23.89
N ASN A 807 -9.15 -13.40 23.46
CA ASN A 807 -10.29 -14.06 24.11
C ASN A 807 -10.49 -13.69 25.60
N ALA A 808 -10.09 -12.47 25.98
CA ALA A 808 -10.13 -11.93 27.34
C ALA A 808 -9.37 -12.75 28.40
N GLN A 809 -8.49 -13.68 28.02
CA GLN A 809 -7.89 -14.63 28.97
C GLN A 809 -7.00 -13.95 30.03
N ILE A 810 -6.20 -12.97 29.63
CA ILE A 810 -5.36 -12.20 30.58
C ILE A 810 -6.23 -11.35 31.49
N ILE A 811 -7.25 -10.67 30.96
CA ILE A 811 -8.16 -9.83 31.75
C ILE A 811 -8.94 -10.68 32.76
N ASP A 812 -9.50 -11.82 32.34
CA ASP A 812 -10.18 -12.77 33.24
C ASP A 812 -9.22 -13.34 34.30
N CYS A 813 -7.96 -13.59 33.94
CA CYS A 813 -6.93 -14.05 34.87
C CYS A 813 -6.62 -12.99 35.95
N LEU A 814 -6.51 -11.72 35.56
CA LEU A 814 -6.32 -10.62 36.51
C LEU A 814 -7.53 -10.48 37.45
N LYS A 815 -8.77 -10.59 36.93
CA LYS A 815 -10.00 -10.57 37.75
C LYS A 815 -10.05 -11.70 38.78
N ALA A 816 -9.61 -12.91 38.38
CA ALA A 816 -9.52 -14.05 39.30
C ALA A 816 -8.48 -13.86 40.42
N HIS A 817 -7.51 -12.97 40.23
CA HIS A 817 -6.45 -12.65 41.19
C HIS A 817 -6.60 -11.25 41.79
N HIS A 818 -7.80 -10.66 41.80
CA HIS A 818 -8.04 -9.28 42.24
C HIS A 818 -7.42 -8.95 43.61
N SER A 819 -7.33 -9.92 44.53
CA SER A 819 -6.81 -9.72 45.88
C SER A 819 -5.27 -9.78 45.98
N LYS A 820 -4.58 -10.05 44.86
CA LYS A 820 -3.12 -10.28 44.81
C LYS A 820 -2.38 -9.37 43.82
N VAL A 821 -3.11 -8.61 43.00
CA VAL A 821 -2.53 -7.67 42.04
C VAL A 821 -2.13 -6.36 42.73
N SER A 822 -1.25 -5.59 42.09
CA SER A 822 -0.83 -4.27 42.59
C SER A 822 -2.00 -3.30 42.75
N ALA A 823 -1.88 -2.32 43.65
CA ALA A 823 -2.92 -1.32 43.90
C ALA A 823 -3.32 -0.54 42.64
N ILE A 824 -2.34 -0.17 41.81
CA ILE A 824 -2.54 0.55 40.55
C ILE A 824 -3.32 -0.32 39.54
N CYS A 825 -2.94 -1.59 39.39
CA CYS A 825 -3.66 -2.53 38.55
C CYS A 825 -5.08 -2.77 39.07
N TYR A 826 -5.25 -2.97 40.37
CA TYR A 826 -6.54 -3.17 41.03
C TYR A 826 -7.49 -2.00 40.79
N ALA A 827 -7.04 -0.75 40.97
CA ALA A 827 -7.86 0.44 40.76
C ALA A 827 -8.40 0.54 39.32
N ARG A 828 -7.54 0.28 38.32
CA ARG A 828 -7.94 0.28 36.90
C ARG A 828 -8.84 -0.92 36.56
N LEU A 829 -8.56 -2.09 37.13
CA LEU A 829 -9.38 -3.30 36.95
C LEU A 829 -10.78 -3.14 37.54
N LYS A 830 -10.89 -2.55 38.74
CA LYS A 830 -12.18 -2.26 39.39
C LYS A 830 -13.02 -1.29 38.56
N LYS A 831 -12.42 -0.23 37.99
CA LYS A 831 -13.11 0.67 37.03
C LYS A 831 -13.66 -0.09 35.83
N ARG A 832 -12.89 -1.06 35.30
CA ARG A 832 -13.32 -1.93 34.18
C ARG A 832 -14.49 -2.82 34.57
N GLU A 833 -14.47 -3.44 35.74
CA GLU A 833 -15.55 -4.30 36.24
C GLU A 833 -16.86 -3.53 36.44
N LYS A 834 -16.78 -2.31 36.97
CA LYS A 834 -17.95 -1.40 37.06
C LYS A 834 -18.54 -1.12 35.68
N LEU A 835 -17.69 -0.92 34.67
CA LEU A 835 -18.12 -0.68 33.29
C LEU A 835 -18.79 -1.91 32.67
N ASP A 836 -18.32 -3.12 32.99
CA ASP A 836 -18.95 -4.37 32.53
C ASP A 836 -20.38 -4.54 33.09
N ILE A 837 -20.69 -3.95 34.26
CA ILE A 837 -22.05 -3.94 34.82
C ILE A 837 -22.94 -2.90 34.13
N VAL A 838 -22.43 -1.69 33.94
CA VAL A 838 -23.19 -0.58 33.33
C VAL A 838 -23.41 -0.78 31.81
N LEU A 839 -22.46 -1.42 31.14
CA LEU A 839 -22.53 -1.75 29.71
C LEU A 839 -22.28 -3.25 29.48
N PRO A 840 -23.20 -4.16 29.86
CA PRO A 840 -22.98 -5.61 29.75
C PRO A 840 -22.66 -6.11 28.34
N GLY A 841 -23.15 -5.42 27.32
CA GLY A 841 -22.82 -5.79 25.95
C GLY A 841 -21.46 -5.30 25.44
N ALA A 842 -20.68 -4.59 26.25
CA ALA A 842 -19.26 -4.29 26.01
C ALA A 842 -18.33 -5.29 26.73
N ASP A 843 -18.87 -6.21 27.53
CA ASP A 843 -18.13 -7.29 28.18
C ASP A 843 -17.93 -8.45 27.19
N TYR A 844 -16.70 -8.61 26.68
CA TYR A 844 -16.36 -9.68 25.75
C TYR A 844 -16.56 -11.07 26.36
N SER A 845 -16.16 -11.28 27.61
CA SER A 845 -16.28 -12.58 28.28
C SER A 845 -17.74 -12.99 28.45
N LEU A 846 -18.62 -12.04 28.83
CA LEU A 846 -20.05 -12.30 28.95
C LEU A 846 -20.69 -12.56 27.59
N THR A 847 -20.48 -11.66 26.62
CA THR A 847 -21.12 -11.74 25.30
C THR A 847 -20.72 -12.96 24.50
N THR A 848 -19.47 -13.44 24.64
CA THR A 848 -18.98 -14.63 23.93
C THR A 848 -19.34 -15.93 24.63
N LYS A 849 -19.07 -16.05 25.94
CA LYS A 849 -19.33 -17.30 26.68
C LYS A 849 -20.83 -17.56 26.86
N CYS A 850 -21.67 -16.52 26.90
CA CYS A 850 -23.13 -16.62 26.99
C CYS A 850 -23.86 -16.44 25.66
N ALA A 851 -23.16 -16.39 24.51
CA ALA A 851 -23.75 -16.11 23.20
C ALA A 851 -25.01 -16.94 22.86
N PRO A 852 -25.07 -18.27 23.11
CA PRO A 852 -26.25 -19.08 22.79
C PRO A 852 -27.49 -18.66 23.57
N LEU A 853 -27.32 -18.30 24.85
CA LEU A 853 -28.42 -17.84 25.71
C LEU A 853 -28.88 -16.44 25.33
N ILE A 854 -27.93 -15.55 25.05
CA ILE A 854 -28.24 -14.17 24.62
C ILE A 854 -29.05 -14.21 23.33
N GLN A 855 -28.64 -15.02 22.34
CA GLN A 855 -29.33 -15.13 21.06
C GLN A 855 -30.73 -15.75 21.19
N LYS A 856 -30.90 -16.74 22.08
CA LYS A 856 -32.18 -17.46 22.22
C LYS A 856 -33.20 -16.72 23.08
N TYR A 857 -32.77 -16.13 24.20
CA TYR A 857 -33.68 -15.61 25.23
C TYR A 857 -33.64 -14.08 25.37
N CYS A 858 -32.55 -13.43 24.96
CA CYS A 858 -32.32 -12.01 25.20
C CYS A 858 -32.26 -11.15 23.92
N ALA A 859 -32.68 -11.69 22.77
CA ALA A 859 -32.60 -11.01 21.48
C ALA A 859 -33.43 -9.72 21.38
N ASN A 860 -34.54 -9.64 22.13
CA ASN A 860 -35.51 -8.54 22.08
C ASN A 860 -35.41 -7.56 23.27
N GLU A 861 -34.52 -7.79 24.23
CA GLU A 861 -34.38 -6.88 25.37
C GLU A 861 -33.48 -5.67 25.05
N ASN A 862 -33.78 -4.52 25.65
CA ASN A 862 -32.89 -3.36 25.61
C ASN A 862 -31.48 -3.76 26.06
N LYS A 863 -30.46 -3.31 25.32
CA LYS A 863 -29.04 -3.73 25.48
C LYS A 863 -28.46 -3.51 26.89
N GLN A 864 -29.12 -2.71 27.73
CA GLN A 864 -28.76 -2.42 29.12
C GLN A 864 -29.26 -3.49 30.11
N ASN A 865 -30.24 -4.32 29.71
CA ASN A 865 -30.88 -5.33 30.56
C ASN A 865 -30.37 -6.75 30.30
N ILE A 866 -29.36 -6.94 29.45
CA ILE A 866 -28.82 -8.27 29.09
C ILE A 866 -28.43 -9.07 30.36
N LEU A 867 -27.84 -8.41 31.36
CA LEU A 867 -27.45 -9.04 32.62
C LEU A 867 -28.68 -9.56 33.40
N LEU A 868 -29.77 -8.78 33.44
CA LEU A 868 -31.04 -9.14 34.08
C LEU A 868 -31.76 -10.27 33.32
N CYS A 869 -31.77 -10.22 31.98
CA CYS A 869 -32.29 -11.31 31.15
C CYS A 869 -31.56 -12.63 31.41
N LEU A 870 -30.22 -12.59 31.43
CA LEU A 870 -29.38 -13.76 31.67
C LEU A 870 -29.60 -14.32 33.08
N ARG A 871 -29.77 -13.45 34.09
CA ARG A 871 -30.13 -13.85 35.46
C ARG A 871 -31.41 -14.69 35.49
N ARG A 872 -32.47 -14.24 34.81
CA ARG A 872 -33.77 -14.95 34.78
C ARG A 872 -33.69 -16.31 34.07
N ASN A 873 -32.76 -16.48 33.15
CA ASN A 873 -32.65 -17.65 32.28
C ASN A 873 -31.43 -18.55 32.59
N ILE A 874 -30.74 -18.35 33.71
CA ILE A 874 -29.49 -19.06 34.04
C ILE A 874 -29.67 -20.57 34.29
N ASN A 875 -30.82 -20.96 34.84
CA ASN A 875 -31.14 -22.33 35.26
C ASN A 875 -31.69 -23.22 34.13
N GLN A 876 -31.65 -22.76 32.88
CA GLN A 876 -32.05 -23.57 31.72
C GLN A 876 -31.07 -24.75 31.51
N GLU A 877 -31.57 -25.89 31.01
CA GLU A 877 -30.80 -27.15 30.89
C GLU A 877 -29.54 -27.04 30.01
N ASN A 878 -29.52 -26.10 29.06
CA ASN A 878 -28.44 -25.95 28.07
C ASN A 878 -27.50 -24.75 28.35
N THR A 879 -27.38 -24.30 29.60
CA THR A 879 -26.47 -23.18 29.94
C THR A 879 -25.01 -23.64 30.02
N PRO A 880 -24.08 -23.06 29.22
CA PRO A 880 -22.66 -23.39 29.30
C PRO A 880 -22.09 -23.11 30.70
N PRO A 881 -21.29 -24.03 31.30
CA PRO A 881 -20.68 -23.81 32.61
C PRO A 881 -19.82 -22.54 32.67
N THR A 882 -19.11 -22.25 31.59
CA THR A 882 -18.29 -21.04 31.43
C THR A 882 -19.13 -19.75 31.42
N CYS A 883 -20.37 -19.80 30.90
CA CYS A 883 -21.32 -18.69 31.00
C CYS A 883 -21.75 -18.47 32.45
N ARG A 884 -22.08 -19.56 33.18
CA ARG A 884 -22.47 -19.47 34.60
C ARG A 884 -21.39 -18.80 35.44
N THR A 885 -20.13 -19.22 35.29
CA THR A 885 -19.01 -18.63 36.05
C THR A 885 -18.87 -17.12 35.80
N VAL A 886 -18.94 -16.67 34.55
CA VAL A 886 -18.84 -15.24 34.23
C VAL A 886 -20.05 -14.48 34.76
N LEU A 887 -21.26 -15.01 34.58
CA LEU A 887 -22.48 -14.37 35.04
C LEU A 887 -22.50 -14.24 36.57
N TYR A 888 -22.12 -15.28 37.32
CA TYR A 888 -22.01 -15.22 38.77
C TYR A 888 -21.02 -14.16 39.23
N HIS A 889 -19.85 -14.05 38.59
CA HIS A 889 -18.91 -12.98 38.91
C HIS A 889 -19.49 -11.59 38.64
N ARG A 890 -20.27 -11.39 37.58
CA ARG A 890 -20.92 -10.10 37.31
C ARG A 890 -22.04 -9.80 38.30
N LEU A 891 -22.83 -10.79 38.68
CA LEU A 891 -23.87 -10.64 39.71
C LEU A 891 -23.24 -10.36 41.08
N MET A 892 -22.07 -10.93 41.39
CA MET A 892 -21.30 -10.61 42.60
C MET A 892 -20.89 -9.14 42.64
N VAL A 893 -20.31 -8.61 41.55
CA VAL A 893 -19.92 -7.19 41.45
C VAL A 893 -21.15 -6.26 41.44
N LEU A 894 -22.25 -6.69 40.82
CA LEU A 894 -23.52 -5.95 40.87
C LEU A 894 -24.05 -5.84 42.32
N ASN A 895 -23.98 -6.93 43.08
CA ASN A 895 -24.45 -6.98 44.46
C ASN A 895 -23.45 -6.45 45.49
N SER A 896 -22.22 -6.14 45.08
CA SER A 896 -21.23 -5.50 45.95
C SER A 896 -21.45 -4.00 46.09
N ASP A 897 -22.26 -3.36 45.23
CA ASP A 897 -22.45 -1.91 45.23
C ASP A 897 -23.91 -1.52 44.93
N ALA A 898 -24.61 -0.98 45.94
CA ALA A 898 -25.99 -0.51 45.85
C ALA A 898 -26.24 0.49 44.71
N ARG A 899 -25.23 1.26 44.27
CA ARG A 899 -25.38 2.29 43.24
C ARG A 899 -25.76 1.72 41.88
N PHE A 900 -25.49 0.44 41.62
CA PHE A 900 -25.91 -0.22 40.38
C PHE A 900 -27.37 -0.69 40.40
N HIS A 901 -28.01 -0.69 41.57
CA HIS A 901 -29.42 -1.02 41.75
C HIS A 901 -30.27 0.26 41.83
N LYS A 902 -30.57 0.85 40.67
CA LYS A 902 -31.35 2.11 40.60
C LYS A 902 -32.67 2.03 41.38
N GLY A 903 -33.42 0.94 41.23
CA GLY A 903 -34.68 0.70 41.93
C GLY A 903 -34.48 0.65 43.45
N LEU A 904 -33.45 -0.05 43.93
CA LEU A 904 -33.11 -0.14 45.35
C LEU A 904 -32.82 1.24 45.96
N ILE A 905 -31.98 2.05 45.33
CA ILE A 905 -31.67 3.40 45.86
C ILE A 905 -32.91 4.29 45.87
N GLU A 906 -33.71 4.28 44.80
CA GLU A 906 -34.91 5.12 44.69
C GLU A 906 -36.02 4.71 45.66
N ASN A 907 -36.27 3.41 45.80
CA ASN A 907 -37.37 2.89 46.60
C ASN A 907 -37.00 2.64 48.08
N CYS A 908 -35.71 2.58 48.42
CA CYS A 908 -35.23 2.45 49.81
C CYS A 908 -34.66 3.73 50.41
N GLN A 909 -34.71 4.87 49.73
CA GLN A 909 -34.04 6.10 50.20
C GLN A 909 -34.42 6.49 51.63
N ASN A 910 -35.69 6.40 51.99
CA ASN A 910 -36.18 6.72 53.33
C ASN A 910 -35.64 5.73 54.38
N ASP A 911 -35.66 4.44 54.07
CA ASP A 911 -35.16 3.38 54.95
C ASP A 911 -33.64 3.46 55.13
N ILE A 912 -32.92 3.79 54.06
CA ILE A 912 -31.47 4.03 54.08
C ILE A 912 -31.17 5.20 55.03
N ASN A 913 -31.85 6.33 54.87
CA ASN A 913 -31.67 7.50 55.72
C ASN A 913 -32.05 7.22 57.19
N ARG A 914 -33.06 6.37 57.42
CA ARG A 914 -33.57 6.09 58.77
C ARG A 914 -32.71 5.07 59.54
N TYR A 915 -32.19 4.05 58.86
CA TYR A 915 -31.59 2.89 59.52
C TYR A 915 -30.12 2.64 59.15
N CYS A 916 -29.65 3.20 58.04
CA CYS A 916 -28.33 2.93 57.46
C CYS A 916 -27.48 4.19 57.23
N GLN A 917 -27.84 5.31 57.85
CA GLN A 917 -27.17 6.61 57.67
C GLN A 917 -25.67 6.56 58.02
N ASN A 918 -25.30 5.77 59.03
CA ASN A 918 -23.90 5.61 59.47
C ASN A 918 -23.01 4.90 58.44
N GLU A 919 -23.60 4.27 57.43
CA GLU A 919 -22.88 3.59 56.35
C GLU A 919 -22.62 4.51 55.14
N ILE A 920 -23.21 5.71 55.14
CA ILE A 920 -23.02 6.78 54.15
C ILE A 920 -21.89 7.68 54.67
N ILE A 921 -20.63 7.29 54.48
CA ILE A 921 -19.48 8.16 54.77
C ILE A 921 -18.98 8.71 53.44
N ASP A 922 -19.01 10.04 53.29
CA ASP A 922 -18.65 10.77 52.08
C ASP A 922 -17.20 10.51 51.63
N ASP A 923 -17.02 9.88 50.47
CA ASP A 923 -15.75 9.85 49.72
C ASP A 923 -15.75 11.00 48.69
N ASP A 924 -15.94 12.25 49.14
CA ASP A 924 -15.76 13.44 48.29
C ASP A 924 -14.28 13.76 47.99
N ASN A 925 -13.34 12.90 48.40
CA ASN A 925 -11.89 13.08 48.17
C ASN A 925 -11.30 12.27 47.00
N ASP A 926 -12.10 11.72 46.09
CA ASP A 926 -11.62 11.24 44.78
C ASP A 926 -11.61 12.38 43.73
N ALA A 927 -11.22 13.58 44.17
CA ALA A 927 -10.87 14.69 43.27
C ALA A 927 -9.39 14.58 42.91
N ASP A 928 -9.12 14.46 41.62
CA ASP A 928 -7.84 14.71 40.96
C ASP A 928 -6.64 13.85 41.41
N GLU A 929 -6.62 12.56 41.01
CA GLU A 929 -5.37 12.05 40.45
C GLU A 929 -5.32 12.56 39.00
N SER A 930 -4.50 13.59 38.79
CA SER A 930 -4.23 14.14 37.48
C SER A 930 -3.81 13.02 36.53
N ASP A 931 -4.57 12.86 35.44
CA ASP A 931 -4.09 12.21 34.22
C ASP A 931 -3.06 13.16 33.56
N ASP A 932 -2.00 13.52 34.28
CA ASP A 932 -0.83 14.15 33.68
C ASP A 932 -0.09 13.04 32.92
N ASP A 933 -0.30 13.06 31.60
CA ASP A 933 0.55 12.40 30.62
C ASP A 933 1.95 13.05 30.68
N ASP A 934 2.76 12.69 31.67
CA ASP A 934 4.22 12.87 31.58
C ASP A 934 4.77 11.76 30.68
N ASP A 935 4.91 12.13 29.41
CA ASP A 935 5.82 11.51 28.44
C ASP A 935 7.28 11.74 28.93
N ASP A 936 7.73 10.96 29.91
CA ASP A 936 9.15 10.85 30.28
C ASP A 936 9.56 9.37 30.35
N ASP A 937 9.98 8.83 29.21
CA ASP A 937 10.79 7.59 29.15
C ASP A 937 12.22 8.00 28.75
N ASN A 938 12.98 8.48 29.73
CA ASN A 938 14.45 8.45 29.69
C ASN A 938 14.89 7.00 30.03
N ASP A 939 15.01 6.16 29.01
CA ASP A 939 15.75 4.89 29.12
C ASP A 939 17.26 5.21 29.18
N GLY A 940 17.74 5.44 30.40
CA GLY A 940 19.16 5.43 30.75
C GLY A 940 19.47 4.16 31.53
N ASP A 941 20.06 3.18 30.85
CA ASP A 941 20.72 2.02 31.45
C ASP A 941 21.59 2.43 32.65
N ASN A 942 21.34 1.85 33.82
CA ASN A 942 22.41 1.53 34.75
C ASN A 942 22.02 0.39 35.68
N ASN A 943 22.59 -0.77 35.39
CA ASN A 943 22.82 -1.85 36.34
C ASN A 943 23.60 -1.32 37.54
N ASN A 944 23.11 -1.58 38.75
CA ASN A 944 23.98 -2.11 39.80
C ASN A 944 23.17 -2.83 40.89
N ASN A 945 23.59 -4.08 41.11
CA ASN A 945 23.26 -4.89 42.27
C ASN A 945 23.65 -4.15 43.56
N ASN A 946 22.83 -4.25 44.60
CA ASN A 946 23.31 -4.78 45.88
C ASN A 946 22.17 -5.23 46.80
N ASN A 947 22.51 -6.28 47.54
CA ASN A 947 21.68 -7.10 48.41
C ASN A 947 21.16 -6.41 49.68
N ASN A 948 20.12 -7.05 50.22
CA ASN A 948 19.69 -7.13 51.62
C ASN A 948 19.13 -5.84 52.27
N ASP A 949 17.85 -5.90 52.66
CA ASP A 949 17.55 -6.12 54.08
C ASP A 949 16.11 -6.62 54.31
N ASN A 950 15.99 -7.43 55.36
CA ASN A 950 14.80 -8.13 55.82
C ASN A 950 13.79 -7.20 56.50
N ASN A 951 12.58 -7.75 56.64
CA ASN A 951 11.45 -7.34 57.49
C ASN A 951 10.59 -6.17 56.99
N ASP A 952 9.43 -6.52 56.42
CA ASP A 952 8.19 -6.08 57.06
C ASP A 952 7.04 -7.07 56.79
N GLN A 953 6.65 -7.78 57.85
CA GLN A 953 5.36 -8.44 57.96
C GLN A 953 4.32 -7.36 58.27
N ASN A 954 3.62 -6.88 57.24
CA ASN A 954 2.28 -6.30 57.37
C ASN A 954 1.62 -6.29 55.99
N THR A 955 0.94 -7.39 55.67
CA THR A 955 0.02 -7.47 54.51
C THR A 955 -1.33 -7.95 54.99
N ASP A 956 -1.91 -7.20 55.93
CA ASP A 956 -3.34 -7.22 56.21
C ASP A 956 -3.82 -5.76 56.10
N ASP A 957 -5.00 -5.57 55.51
CA ASP A 957 -5.74 -4.32 55.32
C ASP A 957 -5.40 -3.41 54.12
N ILE A 958 -5.73 -3.88 52.92
CA ILE A 958 -6.41 -2.99 51.95
C ILE A 958 -7.86 -2.91 52.41
N GLN A 959 -8.19 -1.93 53.26
CA GLN A 959 -9.55 -1.70 53.72
C GLN A 959 -10.48 -1.40 52.53
N ASP A 960 -11.38 -2.35 52.26
CA ASP A 960 -12.53 -2.21 51.39
C ASP A 960 -13.38 -1.00 51.83
N ARG A 961 -13.19 0.15 51.17
CA ARG A 961 -14.16 1.25 51.23
C ARG A 961 -15.13 1.12 50.07
N ASP A 962 -16.03 0.16 50.16
CA ASP A 962 -17.19 0.06 49.25
C ASP A 962 -18.47 0.50 50.00
N MET A 963 -18.81 1.78 49.87
CA MET A 963 -20.06 2.35 50.42
C MET A 963 -21.29 1.53 50.01
N GLY A 964 -21.35 1.04 48.77
CA GLY A 964 -22.54 0.38 48.24
C GLY A 964 -22.79 -1.00 48.86
N GLY A 965 -21.74 -1.76 49.16
CA GLY A 965 -21.84 -3.07 49.80
C GLY A 965 -22.23 -2.99 51.27
N ARG A 966 -21.88 -1.87 51.92
CA ARG A 966 -22.30 -1.56 53.28
C ARG A 966 -23.78 -1.25 53.37
N ILE A 967 -24.32 -0.46 52.44
CA ILE A 967 -25.76 -0.14 52.38
C ILE A 967 -26.59 -1.41 52.15
N ILE A 968 -26.24 -2.25 51.16
CA ILE A 968 -26.94 -3.53 50.93
C ILE A 968 -26.85 -4.41 52.19
N GLY A 969 -25.66 -4.51 52.80
CA GLY A 969 -25.48 -5.28 54.03
C GLY A 969 -26.33 -4.77 55.20
N CYS A 970 -26.44 -3.45 55.37
CA CYS A 970 -27.28 -2.84 56.41
C CYS A 970 -28.77 -3.12 56.16
N LEU A 971 -29.26 -2.87 54.95
CA LEU A 971 -30.66 -3.12 54.59
C LEU A 971 -31.03 -4.59 54.79
N ARG A 972 -30.17 -5.52 54.38
CA ARG A 972 -30.35 -6.97 54.60
C ARG A 972 -30.40 -7.34 56.09
N SER A 973 -29.52 -6.76 56.90
CA SER A 973 -29.53 -6.96 58.36
C SER A 973 -30.84 -6.45 59.00
N LYS A 974 -31.35 -5.29 58.56
CA LYS A 974 -32.64 -4.75 59.04
C LYS A 974 -33.82 -5.60 58.58
N TYR A 975 -33.80 -6.05 57.32
CA TYR A 975 -34.82 -6.94 56.78
C TYR A 975 -34.88 -8.30 57.49
N ALA A 976 -33.73 -8.84 57.90
CA ALA A 976 -33.65 -10.06 58.70
C ALA A 976 -34.23 -9.89 60.12
N ASN A 977 -34.40 -8.67 60.61
CA ASN A 977 -35.00 -8.38 61.90
C ASN A 977 -36.50 -8.14 61.77
N THR A 978 -37.32 -9.10 62.20
CA THR A 978 -38.79 -9.01 62.13
C THR A 978 -39.41 -7.92 63.01
N GLN A 979 -38.64 -7.27 63.89
CA GLN A 979 -39.08 -6.13 64.70
C GLN A 979 -38.96 -4.77 63.97
N VAL A 980 -38.25 -4.74 62.83
CA VAL A 980 -38.08 -3.53 62.02
C VAL A 980 -38.99 -3.63 60.80
N GLU A 981 -39.82 -2.61 60.56
CA GLU A 981 -40.63 -2.52 59.35
C GLU A 981 -39.97 -1.55 58.36
N LEU A 982 -39.59 -2.10 57.20
CA LEU A 982 -39.14 -1.37 56.02
C LEU A 982 -40.33 -1.06 55.10
N GLU A 983 -40.19 -0.08 54.21
CA GLU A 983 -41.23 0.24 53.23
C GLU A 983 -41.46 -0.91 52.25
N SER A 984 -42.71 -1.13 51.82
CA SER A 984 -43.07 -2.24 50.92
C SER A 984 -42.36 -2.18 49.56
N LYS A 985 -42.13 -0.98 49.04
CA LYS A 985 -41.35 -0.75 47.81
C LYS A 985 -39.88 -1.11 48.02
N CYS A 986 -39.30 -0.74 49.15
CA CYS A 986 -37.92 -1.12 49.50
C CYS A 986 -37.77 -2.64 49.67
N ILE A 987 -38.73 -3.29 50.34
CA ILE A 987 -38.78 -4.75 50.52
C ILE A 987 -38.75 -5.45 49.17
N THR A 988 -39.51 -4.96 48.18
CA THR A 988 -39.57 -5.59 46.85
C THR A 988 -38.21 -5.57 46.14
N GLU A 989 -37.50 -4.45 46.17
CA GLU A 989 -36.16 -4.32 45.59
C GLU A 989 -35.12 -5.16 46.36
N LEU A 990 -35.21 -5.17 47.69
CA LEU A 990 -34.29 -5.92 48.53
C LEU A 990 -34.47 -7.45 48.37
N VAL A 991 -35.71 -7.91 48.19
CA VAL A 991 -36.01 -9.31 47.86
C VAL A 991 -35.35 -9.72 46.54
N ASP A 992 -35.35 -8.86 45.51
CA ASP A 992 -34.66 -9.15 44.25
C ASP A 992 -33.14 -9.28 44.42
N VAL A 993 -32.53 -8.43 45.24
CA VAL A 993 -31.09 -8.51 45.60
C VAL A 993 -30.77 -9.80 46.37
N ILE A 994 -31.60 -10.15 47.34
CA ILE A 994 -31.44 -11.38 48.14
C ILE A 994 -31.63 -12.62 47.27
N GLN A 995 -32.66 -12.68 46.44
CA GLN A 995 -32.91 -13.79 45.52
C GLN A 995 -31.75 -13.95 44.51
N THR A 996 -31.18 -12.85 44.03
CA THR A 996 -29.98 -12.89 43.17
C THR A 996 -28.80 -13.53 43.89
N SER A 997 -28.62 -13.23 45.18
CA SER A 997 -27.54 -13.78 46.01
C SER A 997 -27.67 -15.30 46.25
N LYS A 998 -28.86 -15.87 46.03
CA LYS A 998 -29.14 -17.31 46.16
C LYS A 998 -28.82 -18.14 44.93
N LEU A 999 -28.58 -17.49 43.78
CA LEU A 999 -28.22 -18.20 42.56
C LEU A 999 -26.86 -18.90 42.67
N ASN A 1000 -25.96 -18.35 43.48
CA ASN A 1000 -24.69 -18.95 43.86
C ASN A 1000 -24.20 -18.25 45.14
N ILE A 1001 -23.73 -19.04 46.11
CA ILE A 1001 -23.18 -18.55 47.37
C ILE A 1001 -22.06 -17.50 47.19
N ASP A 1002 -21.32 -17.57 46.09
CA ASP A 1002 -20.21 -16.65 45.78
C ASP A 1002 -20.71 -15.21 45.48
N ILE A 1003 -22.00 -15.04 45.16
CA ILE A 1003 -22.62 -13.72 44.91
C ILE A 1003 -22.85 -12.95 46.21
N ASP A 1004 -23.10 -13.66 47.30
CA ASP A 1004 -23.20 -13.06 48.64
C ASP A 1004 -21.80 -12.77 49.17
N VAL A 1005 -21.27 -11.60 48.80
CA VAL A 1005 -19.87 -11.21 49.04
C VAL A 1005 -19.46 -11.41 50.50
N LYS A 1006 -20.29 -10.94 51.46
CA LYS A 1006 -19.99 -11.05 52.90
C LYS A 1006 -20.00 -12.49 53.38
N LEU A 1007 -21.02 -13.27 53.01
CA LEU A 1007 -21.10 -14.69 53.37
C LEU A 1007 -19.93 -15.46 52.80
N TYR A 1008 -19.60 -15.27 51.51
CA TYR A 1008 -18.51 -15.97 50.86
C TYR A 1008 -17.16 -15.60 51.47
N GLN A 1009 -16.90 -14.32 51.74
CA GLN A 1009 -15.67 -13.87 52.40
C GLN A 1009 -15.49 -14.51 53.78
N GLN A 1010 -16.53 -14.52 54.62
CA GLN A 1010 -16.46 -15.06 55.98
C GLN A 1010 -16.43 -16.60 56.01
N CYS A 1011 -17.19 -17.27 55.13
CA CYS A 1011 -17.31 -18.73 55.10
C CYS A 1011 -16.36 -19.43 54.11
N ARG A 1012 -15.47 -18.70 53.41
CA ARG A 1012 -14.66 -19.21 52.29
C ARG A 1012 -13.92 -20.51 52.58
N LYS A 1013 -13.28 -20.60 53.75
CA LYS A 1013 -12.48 -21.76 54.15
C LYS A 1013 -13.35 -23.02 54.26
N ILE A 1014 -14.46 -22.90 54.99
CA ILE A 1014 -15.41 -23.98 55.27
C ILE A 1014 -16.11 -24.43 53.99
N ILE A 1015 -16.52 -23.48 53.14
CA ILE A 1015 -17.15 -23.77 51.85
C ILE A 1015 -16.25 -24.65 50.97
N ASN A 1016 -14.95 -24.35 50.92
CA ASN A 1016 -14.02 -25.04 50.04
C ASN A 1016 -13.53 -26.39 50.59
N THR A 1017 -13.58 -26.61 51.91
CA THR A 1017 -13.14 -27.87 52.53
C THR A 1017 -14.28 -28.83 52.83
N ASP A 1018 -15.36 -28.33 53.44
CA ASP A 1018 -16.37 -29.16 54.11
C ASP A 1018 -17.67 -29.30 53.31
N CYS A 1019 -17.92 -28.38 52.36
CA CYS A 1019 -19.14 -28.32 51.56
C CYS A 1019 -18.90 -28.61 50.07
N THR A 1020 -18.14 -29.67 49.76
CA THR A 1020 -17.86 -30.07 48.36
C THR A 1020 -19.01 -30.94 47.80
N GLY A 1021 -19.73 -30.45 46.79
CA GLY A 1021 -20.67 -31.25 45.99
C GLY A 1021 -22.16 -31.23 46.38
N VAL A 1022 -22.54 -30.52 47.45
CA VAL A 1022 -23.95 -30.24 47.82
C VAL A 1022 -24.23 -28.74 47.62
N ASP A 1023 -25.50 -28.33 47.58
CA ASP A 1023 -25.85 -26.91 47.71
C ASP A 1023 -25.12 -26.33 48.93
N LYS A 1024 -24.18 -25.42 48.67
CA LYS A 1024 -23.26 -24.87 49.67
C LYS A 1024 -24.02 -24.12 50.76
N GLU A 1025 -25.13 -23.47 50.42
CA GLU A 1025 -25.96 -22.74 51.39
C GLU A 1025 -26.64 -23.72 52.36
N ASP A 1026 -27.23 -24.79 51.84
CA ASP A 1026 -27.86 -25.81 52.68
C ASP A 1026 -26.83 -26.63 53.49
N CYS A 1027 -25.64 -26.87 52.94
CA CYS A 1027 -24.52 -27.47 53.68
C CYS A 1027 -24.13 -26.62 54.90
N LEU A 1028 -23.96 -25.30 54.74
CA LEU A 1028 -23.64 -24.41 55.86
C LEU A 1028 -24.75 -24.38 56.91
N LYS A 1029 -26.03 -24.36 56.50
CA LYS A 1029 -27.17 -24.46 57.42
C LYS A 1029 -27.17 -25.78 58.20
N LEU A 1030 -26.82 -26.90 57.56
CA LEU A 1030 -26.70 -28.20 58.20
C LEU A 1030 -25.53 -28.26 59.20
N LEU A 1031 -24.37 -27.72 58.84
CA LEU A 1031 -23.20 -27.64 59.73
C LEU A 1031 -23.50 -26.75 60.94
N TYR A 1032 -24.25 -25.66 60.76
CA TYR A 1032 -24.74 -24.82 61.84
C TYR A 1032 -25.71 -25.59 62.75
N GLN A 1033 -26.72 -26.27 62.19
CA GLN A 1033 -27.69 -27.07 62.94
C GLN A 1033 -27.02 -28.20 63.74
N LYS A 1034 -25.96 -28.81 63.19
CA LYS A 1034 -25.14 -29.84 63.86
C LYS A 1034 -24.11 -29.27 64.85
N LYS A 1035 -24.02 -27.94 65.00
CA LYS A 1035 -23.03 -27.23 65.84
C LYS A 1035 -21.57 -27.52 65.46
N GLN A 1036 -21.32 -27.82 64.19
CA GLN A 1036 -19.99 -28.14 63.65
C GLN A 1036 -19.28 -26.93 63.04
N LEU A 1037 -20.00 -25.83 62.80
CA LEU A 1037 -19.42 -24.56 62.35
C LEU A 1037 -18.66 -23.90 63.51
N LYS A 1038 -17.35 -23.65 63.36
CA LYS A 1038 -16.50 -23.08 64.45
C LYS A 1038 -16.24 -21.57 64.29
N ASP A 1039 -16.18 -21.09 63.06
CA ASP A 1039 -15.87 -19.70 62.75
C ASP A 1039 -17.03 -18.76 63.11
N GLU A 1040 -16.79 -17.79 63.99
CA GLU A 1040 -17.83 -16.88 64.49
C GLU A 1040 -18.35 -15.91 63.42
N GLY A 1041 -17.48 -15.45 62.52
CA GLY A 1041 -17.89 -14.59 61.40
C GLY A 1041 -18.83 -15.33 60.44
N CYS A 1042 -18.47 -16.56 60.07
CA CYS A 1042 -19.31 -17.42 59.24
C CYS A 1042 -20.62 -17.80 59.96
N LYS A 1043 -20.60 -18.06 61.27
CA LYS A 1043 -21.83 -18.31 62.05
C LYS A 1043 -22.80 -17.14 61.97
N GLN A 1044 -22.31 -15.90 62.14
CA GLN A 1044 -23.16 -14.71 62.08
C GLN A 1044 -23.83 -14.54 60.71
N GLU A 1045 -23.10 -14.77 59.63
CA GLU A 1045 -23.66 -14.66 58.28
C GLU A 1045 -24.65 -15.80 57.95
N VAL A 1046 -24.42 -17.02 58.46
CA VAL A 1046 -25.40 -18.12 58.34
C VAL A 1046 -26.67 -17.82 59.13
N ILE A 1047 -26.54 -17.25 60.34
CA ILE A 1047 -27.68 -16.78 61.15
C ILE A 1047 -28.48 -15.72 60.38
N ARG A 1048 -27.80 -14.75 59.76
CA ARG A 1048 -28.45 -13.72 58.95
C ARG A 1048 -29.31 -14.34 57.86
N ILE A 1049 -28.80 -15.30 57.10
CA ILE A 1049 -29.55 -15.95 56.00
C ILE A 1049 -30.74 -16.76 56.51
N ILE A 1050 -30.60 -17.43 57.66
CA ILE A 1050 -31.71 -18.15 58.29
C ILE A 1050 -32.82 -17.17 58.71
N LYS A 1051 -32.45 -16.02 59.26
CA LYS A 1051 -33.38 -14.94 59.65
C LYS A 1051 -34.02 -14.25 58.44
N GLU A 1052 -33.27 -14.02 57.35
CA GLU A 1052 -33.82 -13.51 56.08
C GLU A 1052 -34.92 -14.43 55.53
N GLY A 1053 -34.71 -15.76 55.56
CA GLY A 1053 -35.73 -16.74 55.17
C GLY A 1053 -36.92 -16.85 56.13
N GLN A 1054 -36.77 -16.41 57.38
CA GLN A 1054 -37.88 -16.30 58.34
C GLN A 1054 -38.70 -15.02 58.14
N ALA A 1055 -38.04 -13.95 57.69
CA ALA A 1055 -38.66 -12.66 57.39
C ALA A 1055 -39.54 -12.73 56.14
N ASP A 1056 -39.25 -13.62 55.20
CA ASP A 1056 -40.05 -13.76 53.98
C ASP A 1056 -39.92 -15.15 53.36
N ILE A 1057 -41.06 -15.76 53.06
CA ILE A 1057 -41.13 -17.07 52.43
C ILE A 1057 -40.56 -17.05 51.01
N HIS A 1058 -40.67 -15.93 50.29
CA HIS A 1058 -40.17 -15.80 48.92
C HIS A 1058 -38.64 -15.76 48.83
N VAL A 1059 -37.98 -15.59 49.97
CA VAL A 1059 -36.53 -15.66 50.08
C VAL A 1059 -36.06 -17.11 50.20
N ASP A 1060 -36.79 -18.01 50.86
CA ASP A 1060 -36.43 -19.44 50.94
C ASP A 1060 -36.92 -20.21 49.71
N SER A 1061 -36.02 -20.58 48.80
CA SER A 1061 -36.37 -21.23 47.52
C SER A 1061 -37.14 -22.55 47.69
N ALA A 1062 -36.79 -23.35 48.69
CA ALA A 1062 -37.46 -24.61 48.98
C ALA A 1062 -38.86 -24.38 49.53
N LEU A 1063 -39.03 -23.38 50.39
CA LEU A 1063 -40.33 -23.05 50.99
C LEU A 1063 -41.24 -22.33 49.98
N ALA A 1064 -40.70 -21.38 49.21
CA ALA A 1064 -41.42 -20.68 48.15
C ALA A 1064 -41.95 -21.65 47.09
N SER A 1065 -41.10 -22.56 46.59
CA SER A 1065 -41.52 -23.54 45.58
C SER A 1065 -42.54 -24.55 46.12
N ALA A 1066 -42.36 -25.05 47.35
CA ALA A 1066 -43.27 -26.02 47.94
C ALA A 1066 -44.64 -25.42 48.34
N CYS A 1067 -44.67 -24.14 48.70
CA CYS A 1067 -45.87 -23.44 49.21
C CYS A 1067 -46.49 -22.45 48.22
N GLN A 1068 -45.98 -22.31 46.98
CA GLN A 1068 -46.42 -21.29 46.03
C GLN A 1068 -47.95 -21.29 45.80
N VAL A 1069 -48.53 -22.48 45.61
CA VAL A 1069 -49.98 -22.64 45.39
C VAL A 1069 -50.76 -22.32 46.67
N ASP A 1070 -50.26 -22.76 47.83
CA ASP A 1070 -50.89 -22.54 49.13
C ASP A 1070 -50.90 -21.06 49.53
N ILE A 1071 -49.86 -20.30 49.16
CA ILE A 1071 -49.79 -18.84 49.36
C ILE A 1071 -50.89 -18.15 48.55
N LEU A 1072 -51.01 -18.46 47.25
CA LEU A 1072 -52.04 -17.89 46.38
C LEU A 1072 -53.45 -18.24 46.84
N GLN A 1073 -53.65 -19.42 47.42
CA GLN A 1073 -54.95 -19.88 47.86
C GLN A 1073 -55.36 -19.31 49.24
N TYR A 1074 -54.43 -19.21 50.19
CA TYR A 1074 -54.75 -18.93 51.60
C TYR A 1074 -54.19 -17.62 52.14
N CYS A 1075 -53.17 -17.04 51.50
CA CYS A 1075 -52.42 -15.89 52.02
C CYS A 1075 -52.12 -14.82 50.95
N ASN A 1076 -52.89 -14.76 49.85
CA ASN A 1076 -52.65 -13.85 48.72
C ASN A 1076 -52.71 -12.36 49.11
N ASP A 1077 -53.64 -11.99 50.00
CA ASP A 1077 -53.81 -10.60 50.44
C ASP A 1077 -52.85 -10.19 51.57
N VAL A 1078 -51.94 -11.09 51.97
CA VAL A 1078 -50.99 -10.84 53.06
C VAL A 1078 -49.72 -10.20 52.47
N PRO A 1079 -49.31 -9.01 52.94
CA PRO A 1079 -48.13 -8.33 52.41
C PRO A 1079 -46.86 -9.14 52.68
N ILE A 1080 -45.92 -9.02 51.74
CA ILE A 1080 -44.61 -9.67 51.77
C ILE A 1080 -43.73 -9.03 52.86
N GLY A 1081 -42.84 -9.83 53.48
CA GLY A 1081 -41.93 -9.37 54.53
C GLY A 1081 -42.43 -9.53 55.97
N SER A 1082 -41.54 -9.26 56.94
CA SER A 1082 -41.75 -9.36 58.40
C SER A 1082 -42.38 -10.67 58.92
N GLY A 1083 -42.25 -11.75 58.15
CA GLY A 1083 -42.78 -13.08 58.41
C GLY A 1083 -44.32 -13.18 58.32
N LYS A 1084 -44.99 -12.20 57.71
CA LYS A 1084 -46.47 -12.10 57.73
C LYS A 1084 -47.14 -13.27 56.99
N GLN A 1085 -46.70 -13.58 55.78
CA GLN A 1085 -47.19 -14.74 55.01
C GLN A 1085 -46.83 -16.07 55.69
N LEU A 1086 -45.65 -16.16 56.30
CA LEU A 1086 -45.24 -17.34 57.03
C LEU A 1086 -46.12 -17.60 58.26
N LYS A 1087 -46.45 -16.55 59.04
CA LYS A 1087 -47.42 -16.62 60.14
C LYS A 1087 -48.80 -17.06 59.65
N CYS A 1088 -49.24 -16.57 58.49
CA CYS A 1088 -50.49 -16.99 57.86
C CYS A 1088 -50.49 -18.49 57.53
N LEU A 1089 -49.45 -19.00 56.87
CA LEU A 1089 -49.31 -20.42 56.54
C LEU A 1089 -49.18 -21.31 57.77
N ILE A 1090 -48.44 -20.88 58.81
CA ILE A 1090 -48.33 -21.63 60.08
C ILE A 1090 -49.70 -21.77 60.74
N LYS A 1091 -50.51 -20.70 60.75
CA LYS A 1091 -51.89 -20.72 61.27
C LYS A 1091 -52.80 -21.64 60.46
N LYS A 1092 -52.52 -21.81 59.16
CA LYS A 1092 -53.24 -22.70 58.23
C LYS A 1092 -52.52 -24.03 57.97
N SER A 1093 -51.53 -24.41 58.79
CA SER A 1093 -50.63 -25.55 58.55
C SER A 1093 -51.32 -26.91 58.40
N LYS A 1094 -52.58 -27.06 58.86
CA LYS A 1094 -53.41 -28.25 58.65
C LYS A 1094 -54.13 -28.28 57.29
N SER A 1095 -54.28 -27.14 56.63
CA SER A 1095 -55.04 -26.94 55.39
C SER A 1095 -54.15 -26.77 54.15
N VAL A 1096 -52.86 -26.49 54.33
CA VAL A 1096 -51.89 -26.40 53.24
C VAL A 1096 -51.52 -27.79 52.70
N SER A 1097 -50.99 -27.83 51.47
CA SER A 1097 -50.53 -29.06 50.83
C SER A 1097 -49.50 -29.84 51.66
N ASN A 1098 -49.46 -31.17 51.50
CA ASN A 1098 -48.49 -32.03 52.18
C ASN A 1098 -47.04 -31.66 51.83
N SER A 1099 -46.80 -31.20 50.59
CA SER A 1099 -45.50 -30.72 50.12
C SER A 1099 -45.06 -29.51 50.95
N CYS A 1100 -45.88 -28.44 50.99
CA CYS A 1100 -45.62 -27.24 51.78
C CYS A 1100 -45.45 -27.55 53.27
N ARG A 1101 -46.36 -28.36 53.85
CA ARG A 1101 -46.35 -28.70 55.26
C ARG A 1101 -45.04 -29.38 55.69
N SER A 1102 -44.53 -30.31 54.88
CA SER A 1102 -43.31 -31.06 55.21
C SER A 1102 -42.05 -30.18 55.27
N VAL A 1103 -41.93 -29.22 54.33
CA VAL A 1103 -40.81 -28.27 54.28
C VAL A 1103 -40.95 -27.20 55.37
N LEU A 1104 -42.17 -26.71 55.60
CA LEU A 1104 -42.48 -25.72 56.64
C LEU A 1104 -42.11 -26.22 58.05
N LEU A 1105 -42.41 -27.48 58.37
CA LEU A 1105 -42.06 -28.07 59.66
C LEU A 1105 -40.54 -28.22 59.85
N LYS A 1106 -39.82 -28.67 58.82
CA LYS A 1106 -38.34 -28.77 58.85
C LYS A 1106 -37.68 -27.40 59.06
N ARG A 1107 -38.16 -26.36 58.37
CA ARG A 1107 -37.64 -24.99 58.54
C ARG A 1107 -38.00 -24.37 59.89
N GLN A 1108 -39.16 -24.72 60.46
CA GLN A 1108 -39.54 -24.26 61.81
C GLN A 1108 -38.58 -24.74 62.90
N GLU A 1109 -38.02 -25.95 62.78
CA GLU A 1109 -36.98 -26.45 63.68
C GLU A 1109 -35.67 -25.67 63.54
N LEU A 1110 -35.27 -25.35 62.30
CA LEU A 1110 -34.08 -24.54 62.02
C LEU A 1110 -34.20 -23.12 62.61
N TRP A 1111 -35.34 -22.44 62.48
CA TRP A 1111 -35.52 -21.11 63.07
C TRP A 1111 -35.41 -21.10 64.59
N ARG A 1112 -35.94 -22.15 65.26
CA ARG A 1112 -35.82 -22.30 66.72
C ARG A 1112 -34.37 -22.45 67.19
N SER A 1113 -33.48 -22.97 66.33
CA SER A 1113 -32.07 -23.10 66.66
C SER A 1113 -31.30 -21.78 66.65
N VAL A 1114 -31.84 -20.74 65.98
CA VAL A 1114 -31.22 -19.42 65.82
C VAL A 1114 -31.89 -18.35 66.69
N SER A 1115 -33.08 -18.62 67.23
CA SER A 1115 -33.69 -17.80 68.27
C SER A 1115 -32.97 -18.04 69.61
N HIS A 1116 -31.84 -17.35 69.81
CA HIS A 1116 -31.32 -17.17 71.15
C HIS A 1116 -32.29 -16.27 71.93
N VAL A 1117 -32.84 -16.83 73.01
CA VAL A 1117 -33.56 -16.10 74.06
C VAL A 1117 -32.50 -15.34 74.86
N ASP A 1118 -32.12 -14.16 74.39
CA ASP A 1118 -31.20 -13.26 75.10
C ASP A 1118 -31.94 -12.13 75.83
N ASP A 1119 -33.28 -12.22 75.96
CA ASP A 1119 -34.07 -11.23 76.69
C ASP A 1119 -34.93 -11.91 77.78
N ILE A 1120 -34.58 -11.64 79.05
CA ILE A 1120 -35.29 -12.14 80.24
C ILE A 1120 -36.77 -11.68 80.20
N ASP A 1121 -37.07 -10.60 79.48
CA ASP A 1121 -38.42 -10.06 79.27
C ASP A 1121 -39.34 -10.98 78.47
N ASP A 1122 -38.81 -11.79 77.54
CA ASP A 1122 -39.63 -12.72 76.75
C ASP A 1122 -39.90 -14.04 77.50
N LEU A 1123 -38.98 -14.46 78.40
CA LEU A 1123 -39.25 -15.52 79.37
C LEU A 1123 -40.33 -15.08 80.37
N ALA A 1124 -40.31 -13.82 80.80
CA ALA A 1124 -41.34 -13.24 81.65
C ALA A 1124 -42.72 -13.20 80.95
N LYS A 1125 -42.77 -12.87 79.65
CA LYS A 1125 -44.03 -12.89 78.85
C LYS A 1125 -44.53 -14.31 78.57
N LEU A 1126 -43.65 -15.29 78.42
CA LEU A 1126 -44.02 -16.71 78.28
C LEU A 1126 -44.58 -17.29 79.59
N ILE A 1127 -44.01 -16.91 80.74
CA ILE A 1127 -44.52 -17.28 82.07
C ILE A 1127 -45.86 -16.57 82.34
N ALA A 1128 -45.97 -15.29 82.00
CA ALA A 1128 -47.18 -14.45 82.15
C ALA A 1128 -48.35 -14.81 81.24
N ASN A 1129 -48.18 -15.73 80.27
CA ASN A 1129 -49.25 -16.26 79.43
C ASN A 1129 -49.54 -17.75 79.66
N SER A 1130 -48.87 -18.39 80.64
CA SER A 1130 -49.09 -19.81 80.95
C SER A 1130 -50.33 -20.01 81.83
N HIS A 1131 -51.05 -21.12 81.65
CA HIS A 1131 -52.30 -21.42 82.36
C HIS A 1131 -52.10 -21.79 83.86
N ASN A 1132 -50.83 -21.94 84.30
CA ASN A 1132 -50.45 -22.35 85.66
C ASN A 1132 -49.53 -21.31 86.34
N GLN A 1133 -49.76 -20.02 86.08
CA GLN A 1133 -48.97 -18.90 86.64
C GLN A 1133 -48.81 -18.96 88.17
N ILE A 1134 -49.87 -19.33 88.89
CA ILE A 1134 -49.87 -19.37 90.37
C ILE A 1134 -48.88 -20.41 90.91
N TYR A 1135 -48.76 -21.56 90.26
CA TYR A 1135 -47.87 -22.64 90.69
C TYR A 1135 -46.39 -22.25 90.49
N LEU A 1136 -46.08 -21.59 89.38
CA LEU A 1136 -44.71 -21.19 89.04
C LEU A 1136 -44.19 -20.06 89.97
N TYR A 1137 -45.04 -19.08 90.29
CA TYR A 1137 -44.71 -18.06 91.29
C TYR A 1137 -44.56 -18.67 92.69
N ALA A 1138 -45.42 -19.62 93.07
CA ALA A 1138 -45.30 -20.30 94.36
C ALA A 1138 -43.97 -21.05 94.50
N VAL A 1139 -43.54 -21.77 93.46
CA VAL A 1139 -42.24 -22.48 93.45
C VAL A 1139 -41.07 -21.50 93.56
N ILE A 1140 -41.07 -20.42 92.78
CA ILE A 1140 -40.00 -19.41 92.84
C ILE A 1140 -39.94 -18.74 94.22
N PHE A 1141 -41.09 -18.39 94.82
CA PHE A 1141 -41.14 -17.81 96.16
C PHE A 1141 -40.68 -18.80 97.24
N THR A 1142 -41.02 -20.09 97.14
CA THR A 1142 -40.51 -21.10 98.08
C THR A 1142 -39.00 -21.29 97.97
N ILE A 1143 -38.43 -21.28 96.77
CA ILE A 1143 -36.98 -21.38 96.56
C ILE A 1143 -36.28 -20.15 97.15
N LEU A 1144 -36.79 -18.94 96.89
CA LEU A 1144 -36.23 -17.70 97.45
C LEU A 1144 -36.36 -17.64 98.97
N PHE A 1145 -37.45 -18.16 99.54
CA PHE A 1145 -37.64 -18.27 100.98
C PHE A 1145 -36.67 -19.26 101.62
N VAL A 1146 -36.40 -20.40 100.96
CA VAL A 1146 -35.40 -21.38 101.41
C VAL A 1146 -33.98 -20.81 101.33
N ILE A 1147 -33.65 -20.06 100.27
CA ILE A 1147 -32.36 -19.37 100.13
C ILE A 1147 -32.18 -18.27 101.18
N PHE A 1148 -33.25 -17.51 101.48
CA PHE A 1148 -33.26 -16.49 102.53
C PHE A 1148 -33.07 -17.10 103.93
N LEU A 1149 -33.73 -18.22 104.22
CA LEU A 1149 -33.54 -18.96 105.48
C LEU A 1149 -32.13 -19.56 105.58
N ALA A 1150 -31.59 -20.11 104.50
CA ALA A 1150 -30.21 -20.61 104.45
C ALA A 1150 -29.17 -19.48 104.62
N GLY A 1151 -29.43 -18.30 104.05
CA GLY A 1151 -28.59 -17.10 104.19
C GLY A 1151 -28.65 -16.48 105.59
N CYS A 1152 -29.79 -16.56 106.29
CA CYS A 1152 -29.93 -16.12 107.68
C CYS A 1152 -29.22 -17.06 108.68
N LEU A 1153 -29.14 -18.36 108.39
CA LEU A 1153 -28.49 -19.35 109.27
C LEU A 1153 -26.95 -19.39 109.14
N CYS A 1154 -26.37 -18.82 108.07
CA CYS A 1154 -24.91 -18.83 107.85
C CYS A 1154 -24.19 -17.54 108.31
N ARG A 1155 -24.82 -16.69 109.14
CA ARG A 1155 -24.33 -15.32 109.43
C ARG A 1155 -23.20 -15.17 110.48
N PRO A 1156 -22.62 -16.21 111.08
CA PRO A 1156 -21.33 -16.03 111.75
C PRO A 1156 -20.28 -17.05 111.33
N CYS A 1157 -19.79 -16.99 110.09
CA CYS A 1157 -18.45 -17.46 109.75
C CYS A 1157 -17.92 -16.71 108.52
N ILE A 1158 -16.67 -16.26 108.62
CA ILE A 1158 -15.86 -15.61 107.56
C ILE A 1158 -16.07 -14.08 107.44
N ARG A 1159 -15.95 -13.41 108.60
CA ARG A 1159 -15.09 -12.21 108.70
C ARG A 1159 -13.64 -12.75 108.69
N SER A 1160 -12.78 -12.21 107.84
CA SER A 1160 -11.34 -12.54 107.67
C SER A 1160 -11.00 -13.54 106.55
N ARG A 1161 -10.82 -13.01 105.32
CA ARG A 1161 -9.56 -13.10 104.54
C ARG A 1161 -9.69 -12.33 103.21
N HIS A 1162 -8.60 -11.66 102.84
CA HIS A 1162 -8.33 -10.99 101.56
C HIS A 1162 -8.87 -9.56 101.30
N MET A 1163 -8.46 -8.64 102.17
CA MET A 1163 -7.63 -7.52 101.70
C MET A 1163 -6.33 -8.09 101.13
N GLN A 1164 -6.04 -7.92 99.82
CA GLN A 1164 -4.69 -7.77 99.21
C GLN A 1164 -4.72 -8.00 97.69
N LYS A 1165 -4.43 -6.91 96.93
CA LYS A 1165 -4.23 -6.70 95.48
C LYS A 1165 -5.36 -5.82 94.90
N TYR A 1166 -5.38 -4.49 94.95
CA TYR A 1166 -4.36 -3.46 94.75
C TYR A 1166 -3.42 -3.70 93.55
N LYS A 1167 -3.45 -2.71 92.64
CA LYS A 1167 -2.31 -2.17 91.88
C LYS A 1167 -1.66 -3.09 90.83
N ARG A 1168 -1.92 -2.73 89.58
CA ARG A 1168 -0.99 -2.52 88.43
C ARG A 1168 -1.85 -2.67 87.17
N ILE A 1169 -1.84 -1.83 86.14
CA ILE A 1169 -1.03 -0.71 85.63
C ILE A 1169 -1.97 -0.14 84.52
N ASN A 1170 -2.28 1.16 84.53
CA ASN A 1170 -1.70 2.16 83.64
C ASN A 1170 -1.70 1.78 82.16
#